data_AF-L8N228-F1
#
_entry.id   AF-L8N228-F1
#
_cell.length_a   1.000
_cell.length_b   1.000
_cell.length_c   1.000
_cell.angle_alpha   90.00
_cell.angle_beta   90.00
_cell.angle_gamma   90.00
#
_symmetry.space_group_name_H-M   'P 1'
#
loop_
_entity.id
_entity.type
_entity.pdbx_description
1 polymer ?
#
loop_
_entity_poly.entity_id
_entity_poly.type
_entity_poly.pdbx_seq_one_letter_code
_entity_poly.pdbx_strand_id
1 'polypeptide(L)'
;MTLSWNEIKQRAIAFSKEWENETSEKSESQTFWNDFFSVFGISRRRVGSFELSIKKADNRQGFIDLLWKGTILVEHKSRGKDLDKATQQAKDYFPNLKEHELPKYILVSDFQKFRLYDLDTDVNHEFELKDFVNHVHLFGFMAGYEKRVYKDEDPVNIAAAELMGKLHDHLKEIGYTGHDLEVYLVRLLFCMFADDTGIFNKGIFWEYIDLHTKEDGSDLAMHIASIFHVLNTPPERRLKNLDENLAQFPYVNGKLFEETVQPAAFDKQMREMLLEACAFDWGKISPAIFGSMFQAVMNQTERRNLGAHYTSEKNIQKLIKPLFLDDLYTEFEKVKGNRNRLNELHQKIANLHFLDPACGCGNFLIITYRELRDLEILILLELNKSGQLVTDISSIIQVDVDQFAGIEYDEFAVRVAEVAMWLIDHQMNVKVSNEFGQYFVRLPLKNAAKIVHGNSLQIDWRSCSPPSKEGLGVVPRVSTTSSSFSMQGERVRTTPSPSLRGGGQELGGGQELGGGQVPYKAISNLASKKEFRRELRNNATPAEMALWKALQGKQLDGFKFRRQHSIGNYILDFFCPTANLAIELDGGQHFTQEGKEYDAIRDEFLWSVGITVLRYANNLIFENLEGVLEDVREHLRSSSSDSLKGESVRTSPSPSLKGGEQENESISPPSKEGQGVVFDYILGNPPFVGKHLQNSEQKSDMEIIFAGVNGAGVLDYVCAWYLKASQYLNSCPPPSKEGLGEVKCAFVSTSSISQGEQVGILWQELYNRYKIKIHFAHRTFSWSNEAKGNAAVHCVIIGFGLRDIENKKIFDYADIKGEPTERKVRNINPYLAEGNDLVILKRTKPICNVPSMLAGNKAIDGGNLIFSDQEKYKFIQEEPLSAKYFKQFIGSEEFINGKSRWCLWLVNTQPQELKKMPLVMKRIENIRQIRLASPDKQARFLADYPTTFRDKHNPDSAIIVPLVSSENRKYVPFGFIDKTIVPSNLCSFIADSSFYLFGVLTSEMHMTWVRYVCGRLESRFRYSNTIVYNNYPFPENVSDKQKQKVEDAARVVLTVREKYTSPSPSLKGGEQEKIEEEGQEEKESNSPPFKEGQGEVKSSLADLYDPLTMPPDLVKAHQALDKAVDLCYRPQPFVSELNRIEYLFSLYEALSAPLLKVEKKKRVKKKE
;
A
#
# COMPACT_ATOMS: atom_id res chain seq x y z
N MET A 1 -21.68 -33.77 -5.33
CA MET A 1 -22.22 -33.28 -4.04
C MET A 1 -21.66 -34.15 -2.92
N THR A 2 -20.96 -33.54 -1.97
CA THR A 2 -20.43 -34.20 -0.77
C THR A 2 -21.59 -34.62 0.16
N LEU A 3 -21.54 -35.85 0.67
CA LEU A 3 -22.58 -36.37 1.57
C LEU A 3 -22.51 -35.67 2.93
N SER A 4 -23.66 -35.31 3.50
CA SER A 4 -23.70 -34.81 4.87
C SER A 4 -23.23 -35.87 5.88
N TRP A 5 -22.72 -35.44 7.04
CA TRP A 5 -22.34 -36.37 8.10
C TRP A 5 -23.49 -37.28 8.55
N ASN A 6 -24.73 -36.81 8.48
CA ASN A 6 -25.91 -37.63 8.79
C ASN A 6 -26.15 -38.70 7.72
N GLU A 7 -26.01 -38.38 6.43
CA GLU A 7 -26.08 -39.38 5.36
C GLU A 7 -24.93 -40.38 5.43
N ILE A 8 -23.70 -39.92 5.71
CA ILE A 8 -22.54 -40.79 5.91
C ILE A 8 -22.79 -41.73 7.09
N LYS A 9 -23.28 -41.23 8.22
CA LYS A 9 -23.62 -42.07 9.38
C LYS A 9 -24.71 -43.09 9.04
N GLN A 10 -25.75 -42.69 8.32
CA GLN A 10 -26.81 -43.62 7.89
C GLN A 10 -26.28 -44.72 6.97
N ARG A 11 -25.43 -44.36 6.00
CA ARG A 11 -24.77 -45.33 5.11
C ARG A 11 -23.80 -46.23 5.87
N ALA A 12 -23.06 -45.70 6.83
CA ALA A 12 -22.16 -46.47 7.69
C ALA A 12 -22.93 -47.49 8.54
N ILE A 13 -24.12 -47.14 9.04
CA ILE A 13 -24.99 -48.10 9.75
C ILE A 13 -25.42 -49.24 8.83
N ALA A 14 -25.79 -48.94 7.58
CA ALA A 14 -26.16 -49.96 6.60
C ALA A 14 -24.96 -50.87 6.26
N PHE A 15 -23.79 -50.27 6.03
CA PHE A 15 -22.53 -50.97 5.78
C PHE A 15 -22.15 -51.90 6.94
N SER A 16 -22.15 -51.42 8.19
CA SER A 16 -21.80 -52.24 9.36
C SER A 16 -22.73 -53.44 9.54
N LYS A 17 -24.02 -53.32 9.17
CA LYS A 17 -24.98 -54.43 9.25
C LYS A 17 -24.77 -55.47 8.15
N GLU A 18 -24.48 -55.03 6.93
CA GLU A 18 -24.26 -55.92 5.78
C GLU A 18 -23.05 -56.84 6.03
N TRP A 19 -21.96 -56.27 6.56
CA TRP A 19 -20.66 -56.96 6.67
C TRP A 19 -20.38 -57.63 8.02
N GLU A 20 -21.36 -57.67 8.94
CA GLU A 20 -21.18 -58.15 10.33
C GLU A 20 -20.68 -59.60 10.44
N ASN A 21 -21.14 -60.47 9.53
CA ASN A 21 -20.93 -61.92 9.58
C ASN A 21 -19.94 -62.46 8.53
N GLU A 22 -19.31 -61.61 7.73
CA GLU A 22 -18.43 -62.05 6.64
C GLU A 22 -17.07 -62.56 7.14
N THR A 23 -16.47 -63.50 6.41
CA THR A 23 -15.23 -64.20 6.80
C THR A 23 -14.25 -64.51 5.66
N SER A 24 -14.66 -64.44 4.37
CA SER A 24 -13.87 -64.98 3.24
C SER A 24 -13.29 -63.91 2.30
N GLU A 25 -11.95 -63.81 2.25
CA GLU A 25 -11.18 -62.87 1.40
C GLU A 25 -11.26 -63.15 -0.12
N LYS A 26 -11.46 -64.41 -0.53
CA LYS A 26 -11.29 -64.83 -1.95
C LYS A 26 -12.42 -64.40 -2.91
N SER A 27 -13.54 -63.89 -2.40
CA SER A 27 -14.70 -63.50 -3.21
C SER A 27 -15.25 -62.10 -2.89
N GLU A 28 -15.13 -61.62 -1.65
CA GLU A 28 -15.89 -60.44 -1.20
C GLU A 28 -15.05 -59.19 -0.88
N SER A 29 -13.72 -59.26 -0.88
CA SER A 29 -12.87 -58.11 -0.49
C SER A 29 -13.07 -56.88 -1.40
N GLN A 30 -13.24 -57.10 -2.70
CA GLN A 30 -13.52 -56.01 -3.64
C GLN A 30 -14.90 -55.38 -3.41
N THR A 31 -15.92 -56.19 -3.15
CA THR A 31 -17.29 -55.74 -2.85
C THR A 31 -17.33 -54.95 -1.53
N PHE A 32 -16.64 -55.45 -0.50
CA PHE A 32 -16.48 -54.78 0.79
C PHE A 32 -15.93 -53.36 0.63
N TRP A 33 -14.85 -53.20 -0.14
CA TRP A 33 -14.27 -51.88 -0.35
C TRP A 33 -15.15 -50.99 -1.23
N ASN A 34 -15.84 -51.53 -2.23
CA ASN A 34 -16.81 -50.75 -3.02
C ASN A 34 -17.91 -50.16 -2.13
N ASP A 35 -18.46 -50.96 -1.22
CA ASP A 35 -19.51 -50.51 -0.31
C ASP A 35 -18.96 -49.55 0.75
N PHE A 36 -17.75 -49.79 1.26
CA PHE A 36 -17.06 -48.89 2.18
C PHE A 36 -16.87 -47.49 1.55
N PHE A 37 -16.37 -47.42 0.31
CA PHE A 37 -16.21 -46.13 -0.38
C PHE A 37 -17.55 -45.48 -0.72
N SER A 38 -18.60 -46.28 -0.98
CA SER A 38 -19.97 -45.79 -1.19
C SER A 38 -20.56 -45.09 0.05
N VAL A 39 -20.13 -45.47 1.27
CA VAL A 39 -20.47 -44.75 2.52
C VAL A 39 -20.10 -43.27 2.44
N PHE A 40 -18.97 -42.96 1.80
CA PHE A 40 -18.44 -41.60 1.63
C PHE A 40 -18.80 -40.98 0.27
N GLY A 41 -19.64 -41.66 -0.54
CA GLY A 41 -20.09 -41.14 -1.84
C GLY A 41 -19.05 -41.27 -2.94
N ILE A 42 -18.06 -42.13 -2.75
CA ILE A 42 -17.00 -42.39 -3.71
C ILE A 42 -17.36 -43.64 -4.53
N SER A 43 -17.36 -43.49 -5.86
CA SER A 43 -17.55 -44.60 -6.79
C SER A 43 -16.26 -45.37 -7.02
N ARG A 44 -16.37 -46.69 -7.24
CA ARG A 44 -15.27 -47.59 -7.65
C ARG A 44 -14.37 -46.99 -8.74
N ARG A 45 -14.95 -46.30 -9.72
CA ARG A 45 -14.19 -45.72 -10.85
C ARG A 45 -13.19 -44.64 -10.42
N ARG A 46 -13.37 -44.04 -9.24
CA ARG A 46 -12.55 -42.94 -8.71
C ARG A 46 -11.36 -43.38 -7.85
N VAL A 47 -11.39 -44.60 -7.30
CA VAL A 47 -10.48 -45.01 -6.20
C VAL A 47 -9.21 -45.71 -6.68
N GLY A 48 -8.93 -45.69 -7.98
CA GLY A 48 -7.77 -46.35 -8.60
C GLY A 48 -7.89 -47.87 -8.68
N SER A 49 -6.94 -48.47 -9.40
CA SER A 49 -6.96 -49.87 -9.84
C SER A 49 -6.93 -50.86 -8.66
N PHE A 50 -7.90 -51.77 -8.62
CA PHE A 50 -7.80 -52.98 -7.81
C PHE A 50 -6.69 -53.89 -8.37
N GLU A 51 -6.00 -54.61 -7.49
CA GLU A 51 -4.95 -55.58 -7.85
C GLU A 51 -3.80 -54.95 -8.67
N LEU A 52 -3.34 -53.76 -8.29
CA LEU A 52 -2.22 -53.10 -8.97
C LEU A 52 -0.93 -53.90 -8.76
N SER A 53 -0.35 -54.37 -9.86
CA SER A 53 0.92 -55.09 -9.82
C SER A 53 2.09 -54.13 -9.63
N ILE A 54 2.84 -54.31 -8.55
CA ILE A 54 4.01 -53.48 -8.22
C ILE A 54 5.16 -54.36 -7.72
N LYS A 55 6.39 -53.95 -8.00
CA LYS A 55 7.56 -54.62 -7.40
C LYS A 55 7.69 -54.15 -5.94
N LYS A 56 8.00 -55.07 -5.04
CA LYS A 56 8.34 -54.75 -3.64
C LYS A 56 9.79 -54.29 -3.54
N ALA A 57 10.18 -53.74 -2.39
CA ALA A 57 11.56 -53.35 -2.08
C ALA A 57 12.58 -54.51 -2.27
N ASP A 58 12.14 -55.77 -2.14
CA ASP A 58 12.95 -56.99 -2.35
C ASP A 58 12.94 -57.50 -3.80
N ASN A 59 12.44 -56.71 -4.76
CA ASN A 59 12.31 -57.03 -6.18
C ASN A 59 11.34 -58.19 -6.50
N ARG A 60 10.55 -58.68 -5.54
CA ARG A 60 9.47 -59.65 -5.78
C ARG A 60 8.18 -58.97 -6.25
N GLN A 61 7.39 -59.68 -7.05
CA GLN A 61 6.09 -59.20 -7.50
C GLN A 61 5.10 -59.16 -6.32
N GLY A 62 4.45 -58.01 -6.10
CA GLY A 62 3.35 -57.83 -5.16
C GLY A 62 2.12 -57.25 -5.84
N PHE A 63 0.98 -57.34 -5.16
CA PHE A 63 -0.29 -56.79 -5.61
C PHE A 63 -0.86 -55.93 -4.49
N ILE A 64 -1.18 -54.67 -4.80
CA ILE A 64 -1.90 -53.78 -3.89
C ILE A 64 -3.39 -54.05 -4.08
N ASP A 65 -4.11 -54.30 -2.99
CA ASP A 65 -5.55 -54.58 -3.07
C ASP A 65 -6.33 -53.39 -3.63
N LEU A 66 -6.05 -52.18 -3.13
CA LEU A 66 -6.55 -50.93 -3.70
C LEU A 66 -5.59 -49.76 -3.44
N LEU A 67 -5.37 -48.93 -4.47
CA LEU A 67 -4.56 -47.72 -4.37
C LEU A 67 -5.32 -46.51 -4.94
N TRP A 68 -5.70 -45.59 -4.05
CA TRP A 68 -6.06 -44.24 -4.43
C TRP A 68 -4.83 -43.35 -4.35
N LYS A 69 -4.20 -43.12 -5.51
CA LYS A 69 -2.97 -42.35 -5.67
C LYS A 69 -3.03 -41.01 -4.91
N GLY A 70 -1.99 -40.70 -4.14
CA GLY A 70 -1.88 -39.46 -3.36
C GLY A 70 -2.79 -39.38 -2.12
N THR A 71 -3.65 -40.39 -1.88
CA THR A 71 -4.68 -40.35 -0.85
C THR A 71 -4.59 -41.54 0.11
N ILE A 72 -4.91 -42.75 -0.33
CA ILE A 72 -4.97 -43.92 0.55
C ILE A 72 -4.54 -45.20 -0.15
N LEU A 73 -3.77 -46.02 0.56
CA LEU A 73 -3.45 -47.39 0.17
C LEU A 73 -4.17 -48.35 1.10
N VAL A 74 -4.84 -49.33 0.51
CA VAL A 74 -5.63 -50.32 1.23
C VAL A 74 -5.03 -51.71 1.04
N GLU A 75 -4.93 -52.46 2.14
CA GLU A 75 -4.57 -53.87 2.16
C GLU A 75 -5.58 -54.64 3.03
N HIS A 76 -6.03 -55.79 2.54
CA HIS A 76 -7.08 -56.58 3.15
C HIS A 76 -6.57 -57.97 3.52
N LYS A 77 -7.16 -58.58 4.55
CA LYS A 77 -6.88 -59.95 4.98
C LYS A 77 -8.17 -60.67 5.35
N SER A 78 -8.14 -62.00 5.35
CA SER A 78 -9.22 -62.82 5.92
C SER A 78 -9.43 -62.54 7.42
N ARG A 79 -10.65 -62.72 7.92
CA ARG A 79 -11.01 -62.42 9.33
C ARG A 79 -10.12 -63.11 10.36
N GLY A 80 -9.66 -62.35 11.36
CA GLY A 80 -8.79 -62.81 12.44
C GLY A 80 -7.32 -62.96 12.07
N LYS A 81 -6.90 -62.47 10.89
CA LYS A 81 -5.49 -62.42 10.48
C LYS A 81 -4.79 -61.17 11.02
N ASP A 82 -3.46 -61.24 11.03
CA ASP A 82 -2.58 -60.23 11.60
C ASP A 82 -2.49 -58.97 10.70
N LEU A 83 -3.00 -57.85 11.20
CA LEU A 83 -2.98 -56.54 10.54
C LEU A 83 -1.60 -55.86 10.56
N ASP A 84 -0.68 -56.25 11.46
CA ASP A 84 0.68 -55.72 11.46
C ASP A 84 1.42 -56.13 10.18
N LYS A 85 1.21 -57.37 9.75
CA LYS A 85 1.74 -57.88 8.48
C LYS A 85 1.16 -57.16 7.26
N ALA A 86 -0.14 -56.87 7.28
CA ALA A 86 -0.79 -56.09 6.21
C ALA A 86 -0.24 -54.66 6.14
N THR A 87 -0.01 -54.03 7.30
CA THR A 87 0.56 -52.68 7.39
C THR A 87 1.99 -52.64 6.87
N GLN A 88 2.82 -53.62 7.24
CA GLN A 88 4.20 -53.69 6.74
C GLN A 88 4.22 -53.93 5.22
N GLN A 89 3.35 -54.82 4.73
CA GLN A 89 3.19 -55.09 3.30
C GLN A 89 2.83 -53.82 2.51
N ALA A 90 1.92 -53.00 3.03
CA ALA A 90 1.58 -51.70 2.45
C ALA A 90 2.79 -50.75 2.35
N LYS A 91 3.63 -50.67 3.39
CA LYS A 91 4.83 -49.83 3.42
C LYS A 91 5.92 -50.33 2.46
N ASP A 92 6.04 -51.64 2.26
CA ASP A 92 7.04 -52.25 1.37
C ASP A 92 6.85 -51.88 -0.12
N TYR A 93 5.70 -51.30 -0.49
CA TYR A 93 5.40 -50.82 -1.84
C TYR A 93 5.94 -49.41 -2.13
N PHE A 94 6.23 -48.60 -1.11
CA PHE A 94 6.54 -47.17 -1.26
C PHE A 94 7.74 -46.87 -2.17
N PRO A 95 8.86 -47.61 -2.13
CA PRO A 95 10.04 -47.31 -2.95
C PRO A 95 9.80 -47.34 -4.47
N ASN A 96 8.70 -47.97 -4.92
CA ASN A 96 8.37 -48.11 -6.34
C ASN A 96 7.12 -47.30 -6.75
N LEU A 97 6.57 -46.48 -5.86
CA LEU A 97 5.56 -45.48 -6.18
C LEU A 97 6.23 -44.15 -6.52
N LYS A 98 5.69 -43.40 -7.49
CA LYS A 98 6.15 -42.03 -7.75
C LYS A 98 5.73 -41.12 -6.59
N GLU A 99 6.42 -39.99 -6.41
CA GLU A 99 6.15 -39.04 -5.33
C GLU A 99 4.66 -38.64 -5.21
N HIS A 100 4.00 -38.33 -6.34
CA HIS A 100 2.58 -37.97 -6.37
C HIS A 100 1.62 -39.17 -6.18
N GLU A 101 2.12 -40.40 -6.23
CA GLU A 101 1.34 -41.62 -6.04
C GLU A 101 1.37 -42.10 -4.58
N LEU A 102 2.33 -41.63 -3.79
CA LEU A 102 2.48 -41.99 -2.38
C LEU A 102 1.19 -41.64 -1.60
N PRO A 103 0.62 -42.60 -0.85
CA PRO A 103 -0.60 -42.36 -0.11
C PRO A 103 -0.32 -41.50 1.12
N LYS A 104 -1.32 -40.74 1.58
CA LYS A 104 -1.30 -40.07 2.90
C LYS A 104 -1.74 -41.02 4.03
N TYR A 105 -2.59 -41.99 3.68
CA TYR A 105 -3.18 -42.93 4.62
C TYR A 105 -2.89 -44.38 4.23
N ILE A 106 -2.67 -45.24 5.22
CA ILE A 106 -2.72 -46.69 5.06
C ILE A 106 -3.95 -47.19 5.80
N LEU A 107 -4.83 -47.92 5.12
CA LEU A 107 -5.98 -48.56 5.74
C LEU A 107 -5.87 -50.07 5.57
N VAL A 108 -5.82 -50.78 6.68
CA VAL A 108 -5.85 -52.25 6.68
C VAL A 108 -7.08 -52.77 7.37
N SER A 109 -7.65 -53.86 6.86
CA SER A 109 -8.83 -54.48 7.44
C SER A 109 -8.87 -56.00 7.27
N ASP A 110 -9.50 -56.68 8.22
CA ASP A 110 -9.80 -58.11 8.19
C ASP A 110 -11.31 -58.41 8.24
N PHE A 111 -12.16 -57.53 7.67
CA PHE A 111 -13.62 -57.48 7.84
C PHE A 111 -14.09 -57.05 9.24
N GLN A 112 -13.46 -57.54 10.31
CA GLN A 112 -13.90 -57.24 11.68
C GLN A 112 -13.27 -55.96 12.24
N LYS A 113 -12.00 -55.72 11.93
CA LYS A 113 -11.24 -54.57 12.40
C LYS A 113 -10.83 -53.68 11.25
N PHE A 114 -10.79 -52.39 11.54
CA PHE A 114 -10.12 -51.40 10.70
C PHE A 114 -8.93 -50.87 11.45
N ARG A 115 -7.83 -50.65 10.74
CA ARG A 115 -6.70 -49.89 11.24
C ARG A 115 -6.29 -48.85 10.20
N LEU A 116 -6.45 -47.58 10.56
CA LEU A 116 -6.08 -46.44 9.75
C LEU A 116 -4.78 -45.83 10.31
N TYR A 117 -3.78 -45.68 9.47
CA TYR A 117 -2.55 -44.94 9.76
C TYR A 117 -2.54 -43.64 8.96
N ASP A 118 -2.35 -42.52 9.65
CA ASP A 118 -2.05 -41.22 9.05
C ASP A 118 -0.52 -41.06 8.99
N LEU A 119 0.04 -41.00 7.78
CA LEU A 119 1.49 -40.93 7.56
C LEU A 119 2.04 -39.51 7.76
N ASP A 120 1.21 -38.48 7.68
CA ASP A 120 1.63 -37.10 7.92
C ASP A 120 1.86 -36.87 9.43
N THR A 121 0.96 -37.42 10.27
CA THR A 121 0.97 -37.20 11.72
C THR A 121 1.56 -38.35 12.55
N ASP A 122 1.85 -39.48 11.91
CA ASP A 122 2.27 -40.73 12.56
C ASP A 122 1.29 -41.24 13.63
N VAL A 123 -0.01 -41.00 13.41
CA VAL A 123 -1.10 -41.44 14.30
C VAL A 123 -1.77 -42.68 13.73
N ASN A 124 -2.08 -43.65 14.60
CA ASN A 124 -2.85 -44.83 14.24
C ASN A 124 -4.18 -44.88 15.00
N HIS A 125 -5.21 -45.38 14.33
CA HIS A 125 -6.53 -45.61 14.89
C HIS A 125 -6.97 -47.04 14.55
N GLU A 126 -7.26 -47.84 15.58
CA GLU A 126 -7.83 -49.20 15.43
C GLU A 126 -9.21 -49.26 16.08
N PHE A 127 -10.19 -49.80 15.37
CA PHE A 127 -11.56 -49.99 15.86
C PHE A 127 -12.26 -51.16 15.17
N GLU A 128 -13.34 -51.67 15.77
CA GLU A 128 -14.14 -52.77 15.21
C GLU A 128 -15.24 -52.25 14.26
N LEU A 129 -15.67 -53.08 13.31
CA LEU A 129 -16.74 -52.78 12.34
C LEU A 129 -18.04 -52.30 13.00
N LYS A 130 -18.39 -52.83 14.17
CA LYS A 130 -19.56 -52.42 14.96
C LYS A 130 -19.49 -50.96 15.42
N ASP A 131 -18.27 -50.44 15.59
CA ASP A 131 -17.99 -49.09 16.05
C ASP A 131 -17.71 -48.13 14.89
N PHE A 132 -17.74 -48.59 13.64
CA PHE A 132 -17.42 -47.79 12.45
C PHE A 132 -18.25 -46.49 12.37
N VAL A 133 -19.53 -46.56 12.73
CA VAL A 133 -20.44 -45.38 12.76
C VAL A 133 -19.93 -44.26 13.66
N ASN A 134 -19.27 -44.60 14.77
CA ASN A 134 -18.68 -43.62 15.68
C ASN A 134 -17.35 -43.05 15.16
N HIS A 135 -16.71 -43.76 14.23
CA HIS A 135 -15.38 -43.48 13.68
C HIS A 135 -15.40 -42.94 12.24
N VAL A 136 -16.58 -42.74 11.63
CA VAL A 136 -16.69 -42.19 10.27
C VAL A 136 -15.98 -40.85 10.10
N HIS A 137 -15.82 -40.08 11.18
CA HIS A 137 -15.09 -38.81 11.20
C HIS A 137 -13.61 -38.97 10.87
N LEU A 138 -12.99 -40.11 11.18
CA LEU A 138 -11.59 -40.42 10.82
C LEU A 138 -11.38 -40.51 9.31
N PHE A 139 -12.45 -40.83 8.56
CA PHE A 139 -12.45 -40.92 7.10
C PHE A 139 -13.05 -39.66 6.46
N GLY A 140 -13.21 -38.57 7.22
CA GLY A 140 -13.73 -37.31 6.72
C GLY A 140 -12.97 -36.81 5.49
N PHE A 141 -11.67 -37.06 5.40
CA PHE A 141 -10.84 -36.73 4.24
C PHE A 141 -11.34 -37.36 2.92
N MET A 142 -11.97 -38.53 2.98
CA MET A 142 -12.57 -39.18 1.80
C MET A 142 -13.80 -38.41 1.31
N ALA A 143 -14.58 -37.85 2.23
CA ALA A 143 -15.78 -37.07 1.92
C ALA A 143 -15.51 -35.55 1.80
N GLY A 144 -14.25 -35.12 1.88
CA GLY A 144 -13.84 -33.71 1.78
C GLY A 144 -13.84 -32.92 3.10
N TYR A 145 -14.03 -33.58 4.24
CA TYR A 145 -14.03 -32.99 5.58
C TYR A 145 -12.66 -33.13 6.26
N GLU A 146 -11.63 -32.42 5.77
CA GLU A 146 -10.37 -32.28 6.51
C GLU A 146 -10.42 -31.03 7.42
N LYS A 147 -10.04 -31.19 8.70
CA LYS A 147 -9.86 -30.07 9.65
C LYS A 147 -8.37 -29.86 9.84
N ARG A 148 -7.80 -28.75 9.36
CA ARG A 148 -6.36 -28.44 9.57
C ARG A 148 -6.08 -26.97 9.84
N VAL A 149 -4.92 -26.76 10.47
CA VAL A 149 -4.32 -25.49 10.86
C VAL A 149 -3.30 -25.09 9.80
N TYR A 150 -3.49 -23.93 9.19
CA TYR A 150 -2.64 -23.41 8.11
C TYR A 150 -1.30 -22.88 8.65
N LYS A 151 -0.24 -22.97 7.84
CA LYS A 151 1.03 -22.26 8.05
C LYS A 151 1.31 -21.39 6.83
N ASP A 152 1.67 -20.13 7.07
CA ASP A 152 1.93 -19.14 6.00
C ASP A 152 3.19 -19.43 5.17
N GLU A 153 4.10 -20.26 5.69
CA GLU A 153 5.42 -20.58 5.10
C GLU A 153 5.45 -21.93 4.38
N ASP A 154 4.35 -22.37 3.77
CA ASP A 154 4.37 -23.63 3.02
C ASP A 154 5.12 -23.43 1.68
N PRO A 155 6.25 -24.14 1.42
CA PRO A 155 6.96 -24.10 0.14
C PRO A 155 6.05 -24.38 -1.06
N VAL A 156 4.97 -25.12 -0.83
CA VAL A 156 3.93 -25.42 -1.83
C VAL A 156 3.23 -24.15 -2.33
N ASN A 157 2.94 -23.18 -1.45
CA ASN A 157 2.26 -21.93 -1.83
C ASN A 157 3.11 -21.08 -2.79
N ILE A 158 4.42 -21.01 -2.53
CA ILE A 158 5.36 -20.25 -3.36
C ILE A 158 5.49 -20.91 -4.73
N ALA A 159 5.65 -22.23 -4.77
CA ALA A 159 5.76 -22.98 -6.02
C ALA A 159 4.50 -22.83 -6.89
N ALA A 160 3.31 -22.93 -6.29
CA ALA A 160 2.04 -22.76 -7.00
C ALA A 160 1.88 -21.34 -7.57
N ALA A 161 2.20 -20.29 -6.80
CA ALA A 161 2.16 -18.91 -7.29
C ALA A 161 3.15 -18.65 -8.43
N GLU A 162 4.38 -19.18 -8.35
CA GLU A 162 5.38 -19.06 -9.41
C GLU A 162 4.96 -19.77 -10.69
N LEU A 163 4.31 -20.94 -10.58
CA LEU A 163 3.81 -21.68 -11.73
C LEU A 163 2.67 -20.92 -12.44
N MET A 164 1.73 -20.35 -11.67
CA MET A 164 0.68 -19.49 -12.22
C MET A 164 1.24 -18.23 -12.89
N GLY A 165 2.28 -17.62 -12.30
CA GLY A 165 3.00 -16.49 -12.92
C GLY A 165 3.62 -16.84 -14.27
N LYS A 166 4.26 -18.02 -14.37
CA LYS A 166 4.81 -18.51 -15.66
C LYS A 166 3.72 -18.78 -16.69
N LEU A 167 2.59 -19.37 -16.28
CA LEU A 167 1.47 -19.62 -17.19
C LEU A 167 0.90 -18.30 -17.73
N HIS A 168 0.76 -17.28 -16.88
CA HIS A 168 0.39 -15.93 -17.28
C HIS A 168 1.38 -15.34 -18.32
N ASP A 169 2.68 -15.41 -18.05
CA ASP A 169 3.70 -14.86 -18.94
C ASP A 169 3.70 -15.54 -20.31
N HIS A 170 3.53 -16.86 -20.34
CA HIS A 170 3.41 -17.60 -21.59
C HIS A 170 2.17 -17.26 -22.40
N LEU A 171 1.01 -17.08 -21.75
CA LEU A 171 -0.21 -16.60 -22.42
C LEU A 171 -0.01 -15.17 -22.98
N LYS A 172 0.69 -14.32 -22.23
CA LYS A 172 1.03 -12.96 -22.66
C LYS A 172 1.97 -12.95 -23.87
N GLU A 173 2.97 -13.82 -23.89
CA GLU A 173 3.95 -13.96 -24.98
C GLU A 173 3.30 -14.32 -26.33
N ILE A 174 2.24 -15.14 -26.30
CA ILE A 174 1.48 -15.51 -27.51
C ILE A 174 0.41 -14.48 -27.91
N GLY A 175 0.34 -13.34 -27.20
CA GLY A 175 -0.57 -12.23 -27.50
C GLY A 175 -1.91 -12.27 -26.77
N TYR A 176 -2.14 -13.22 -25.86
CA TYR A 176 -3.33 -13.22 -25.01
C TYR A 176 -3.10 -12.27 -23.82
N THR A 177 -3.64 -11.05 -23.90
CA THR A 177 -3.26 -9.93 -23.00
C THR A 177 -4.46 -9.10 -22.56
N GLY A 178 -4.23 -8.24 -21.56
CA GLY A 178 -5.24 -7.30 -21.08
C GLY A 178 -6.35 -8.00 -20.30
N HIS A 179 -7.55 -7.39 -20.32
CA HIS A 179 -8.70 -7.84 -19.56
C HIS A 179 -9.00 -9.35 -19.67
N ASP A 180 -8.97 -9.90 -20.89
CA ASP A 180 -9.25 -11.32 -21.15
C ASP A 180 -8.25 -12.24 -20.43
N LEU A 181 -6.95 -11.90 -20.41
CA LEU A 181 -5.92 -12.66 -19.70
C LEU A 181 -6.20 -12.72 -18.19
N GLU A 182 -6.51 -11.57 -17.59
CA GLU A 182 -6.71 -11.47 -16.15
C GLU A 182 -7.94 -12.26 -15.69
N VAL A 183 -9.05 -12.15 -16.43
CA VAL A 183 -10.26 -12.92 -16.14
C VAL A 183 -10.03 -14.42 -16.36
N TYR A 184 -9.31 -14.80 -17.42
CA TYR A 184 -9.05 -16.21 -17.72
C TYR A 184 -8.23 -16.88 -16.63
N LEU A 185 -7.14 -16.24 -16.18
CA LEU A 185 -6.25 -16.80 -15.15
C LEU A 185 -6.99 -16.94 -13.81
N VAL A 186 -7.80 -15.97 -13.44
CA VAL A 186 -8.60 -15.98 -12.21
C VAL A 186 -9.70 -17.05 -12.25
N ARG A 187 -10.29 -17.34 -13.42
CA ARG A 187 -11.21 -18.47 -13.59
C ARG A 187 -10.53 -19.82 -13.46
N LEU A 188 -9.32 -19.97 -13.99
CA LEU A 188 -8.52 -21.19 -13.80
C LEU A 188 -8.20 -21.40 -12.32
N LEU A 189 -7.78 -20.35 -11.62
CA LEU A 189 -7.56 -20.35 -10.18
C LEU A 189 -8.80 -20.82 -9.41
N PHE A 190 -9.97 -20.27 -9.74
CA PHE A 190 -11.23 -20.73 -9.17
C PHE A 190 -11.46 -22.22 -9.44
N CYS A 191 -11.26 -22.69 -10.68
CA CYS A 191 -11.47 -24.09 -11.03
C CYS A 191 -10.57 -25.04 -10.22
N MET A 192 -9.28 -24.72 -10.09
CA MET A 192 -8.34 -25.51 -9.30
C MET A 192 -8.75 -25.55 -7.81
N PHE A 193 -9.10 -24.40 -7.25
CA PHE A 193 -9.61 -24.35 -5.88
C PHE A 193 -10.92 -25.12 -5.68
N ALA A 194 -11.84 -24.99 -6.64
CA ALA A 194 -13.12 -25.67 -6.60
C ALA A 194 -12.95 -27.20 -6.69
N ASP A 195 -11.94 -27.66 -7.43
CA ASP A 195 -11.58 -29.08 -7.56
C ASP A 195 -11.11 -29.69 -6.24
N ASP A 196 -10.47 -28.92 -5.36
CA ASP A 196 -9.95 -29.42 -4.09
C ASP A 196 -10.85 -29.18 -2.87
N THR A 197 -11.75 -28.21 -2.94
CA THR A 197 -12.57 -27.78 -1.78
C THR A 197 -14.00 -28.33 -1.76
N GLY A 198 -14.31 -29.26 -2.65
CA GLY A 198 -15.62 -29.92 -2.71
C GLY A 198 -16.73 -29.07 -3.34
N ILE A 199 -16.38 -27.94 -3.97
CA ILE A 199 -17.30 -27.21 -4.86
C ILE A 199 -17.55 -28.07 -6.10
N PHE A 200 -16.47 -28.53 -6.72
CA PHE A 200 -16.51 -29.59 -7.72
C PHE A 200 -16.43 -30.94 -7.00
N ASN A 201 -16.79 -32.00 -7.72
CA ASN A 201 -16.44 -33.32 -7.19
C ASN A 201 -14.91 -33.43 -7.25
N LYS A 202 -14.27 -33.88 -6.17
CA LYS A 202 -12.81 -33.84 -6.08
C LYS A 202 -12.09 -34.44 -7.30
N GLY A 203 -11.13 -33.70 -7.85
CA GLY A 203 -10.22 -34.10 -8.93
C GLY A 203 -10.81 -34.12 -10.34
N ILE A 204 -12.05 -33.68 -10.55
CA ILE A 204 -12.69 -33.74 -11.87
C ILE A 204 -12.10 -32.75 -12.87
N PHE A 205 -11.60 -31.60 -12.41
CA PHE A 205 -11.03 -30.60 -13.31
C PHE A 205 -9.69 -31.10 -13.85
N TRP A 206 -8.82 -31.60 -12.97
CA TRP A 206 -7.57 -32.24 -13.36
C TRP A 206 -7.81 -33.44 -14.29
N GLU A 207 -8.70 -34.36 -13.90
CA GLU A 207 -9.01 -35.58 -14.66
C GLU A 207 -9.59 -35.24 -16.04
N TYR A 208 -10.46 -34.23 -16.11
CA TYR A 208 -11.04 -33.80 -17.39
C TYR A 208 -9.98 -33.29 -18.35
N ILE A 209 -9.04 -32.46 -17.87
CA ILE A 209 -7.94 -31.96 -18.70
C ILE A 209 -7.05 -33.12 -19.14
N ASP A 210 -6.70 -34.02 -18.24
CA ASP A 210 -5.79 -35.13 -18.55
C ASP A 210 -6.39 -36.10 -19.59
N LEU A 211 -7.66 -36.49 -19.41
CA LEU A 211 -8.31 -37.54 -20.20
C LEU A 211 -8.99 -37.05 -21.49
N HIS A 212 -9.41 -35.79 -21.56
CA HIS A 212 -10.26 -35.29 -22.65
C HIS A 212 -9.61 -34.22 -23.53
N THR A 213 -8.36 -33.85 -23.28
CA THR A 213 -7.61 -32.90 -24.13
C THR A 213 -6.37 -33.56 -24.72
N LYS A 214 -5.93 -33.10 -25.90
CA LYS A 214 -4.72 -33.62 -26.54
C LYS A 214 -3.47 -33.26 -25.77
N GLU A 215 -2.49 -34.16 -25.76
CA GLU A 215 -1.18 -33.94 -25.15
C GLU A 215 -0.42 -32.73 -25.73
N ASP A 216 -0.70 -32.35 -26.99
CA ASP A 216 -0.08 -31.18 -27.63
C ASP A 216 -0.71 -29.84 -27.22
N GLY A 217 -1.78 -29.85 -26.41
CA GLY A 217 -2.48 -28.65 -25.92
C GLY A 217 -3.42 -27.99 -26.92
N SER A 218 -3.46 -28.46 -28.18
CA SER A 218 -4.10 -27.74 -29.29
C SER A 218 -5.61 -27.52 -29.17
N ASP A 219 -6.31 -28.34 -28.39
CA ASP A 219 -7.75 -28.25 -28.16
C ASP A 219 -8.14 -27.80 -26.74
N LEU A 220 -7.18 -27.64 -25.82
CA LEU A 220 -7.42 -27.35 -24.41
C LEU A 220 -8.28 -26.10 -24.18
N ALA A 221 -8.04 -25.02 -24.93
CA ALA A 221 -8.82 -23.79 -24.79
C ALA A 221 -10.31 -23.95 -25.10
N MET A 222 -10.67 -24.80 -26.08
CA MET A 222 -12.06 -25.07 -26.44
C MET A 222 -12.78 -25.87 -25.35
N HIS A 223 -12.05 -26.79 -24.70
CA HIS A 223 -12.53 -27.53 -23.55
C HIS A 223 -12.74 -26.62 -22.33
N ILE A 224 -11.77 -25.75 -22.02
CA ILE A 224 -11.91 -24.77 -20.92
C ILE A 224 -13.09 -23.82 -21.18
N ALA A 225 -13.25 -23.32 -22.41
CA ALA A 225 -14.40 -22.48 -22.77
C ALA A 225 -15.74 -23.21 -22.54
N SER A 226 -15.80 -24.52 -22.85
CA SER A 226 -16.98 -25.35 -22.59
C SER A 226 -17.24 -25.51 -21.09
N ILE A 227 -16.19 -25.72 -20.28
CA ILE A 227 -16.30 -25.77 -18.82
C ILE A 227 -16.84 -24.44 -18.29
N PHE A 228 -16.27 -23.29 -18.68
CA PHE A 228 -16.73 -21.96 -18.26
C PHE A 228 -18.19 -21.72 -18.63
N HIS A 229 -18.60 -22.15 -19.82
CA HIS A 229 -20.00 -22.07 -20.23
C HIS A 229 -20.91 -22.91 -19.34
N VAL A 230 -20.52 -24.14 -18.98
CA VAL A 230 -21.30 -25.02 -18.08
C VAL A 230 -21.37 -24.45 -16.66
N LEU A 231 -20.28 -23.87 -16.15
CA LEU A 231 -20.23 -23.20 -14.85
C LEU A 231 -21.17 -21.98 -14.79
N ASN A 232 -21.46 -21.35 -15.94
CA ASN A 232 -22.43 -20.26 -16.09
C ASN A 232 -23.84 -20.72 -16.54
N THR A 233 -24.08 -22.02 -16.73
CA THR A 233 -25.37 -22.52 -17.23
C THR A 233 -26.12 -23.32 -16.16
N PRO A 234 -27.28 -22.83 -15.66
CA PRO A 234 -28.11 -23.57 -14.72
C PRO A 234 -28.48 -24.96 -15.24
N PRO A 235 -28.56 -26.02 -14.39
CA PRO A 235 -28.83 -27.39 -14.85
C PRO A 235 -30.06 -27.52 -15.76
N GLU A 236 -31.13 -26.78 -15.45
CA GLU A 236 -32.38 -26.76 -16.21
C GLU A 236 -32.27 -26.11 -17.61
N ARG A 237 -31.22 -25.33 -17.87
CA ARG A 237 -30.93 -24.71 -19.17
C ARG A 237 -29.86 -25.44 -19.97
N ARG A 238 -29.23 -26.48 -19.40
CA ARG A 238 -28.23 -27.29 -20.11
C ARG A 238 -28.89 -28.09 -21.22
N LEU A 239 -28.14 -28.33 -22.29
CA LEU A 239 -28.58 -29.19 -23.38
C LEU A 239 -28.79 -30.62 -22.86
N LYS A 240 -29.88 -31.26 -23.28
CA LYS A 240 -30.23 -32.62 -22.81
C LYS A 240 -29.22 -33.70 -23.20
N ASN A 241 -28.42 -33.43 -24.23
CA ASN A 241 -27.36 -34.29 -24.76
C ASN A 241 -25.96 -33.71 -24.48
N LEU A 242 -25.83 -32.86 -23.45
CA LEU A 242 -24.52 -32.40 -22.98
C LEU A 242 -23.67 -33.61 -22.57
N ASP A 243 -22.38 -33.56 -22.91
CA ASP A 243 -21.41 -34.59 -22.52
C ASP A 243 -21.48 -34.88 -21.02
N GLU A 244 -21.50 -36.17 -20.65
CA GLU A 244 -21.68 -36.60 -19.25
C GLU A 244 -20.54 -36.11 -18.35
N ASN A 245 -19.31 -35.96 -18.86
CA ASN A 245 -18.17 -35.46 -18.11
C ASN A 245 -18.28 -33.96 -17.86
N LEU A 246 -18.74 -33.20 -18.86
CA LEU A 246 -19.05 -31.77 -18.70
C LEU A 246 -20.23 -31.55 -17.75
N ALA A 247 -21.24 -32.41 -17.79
CA ALA A 247 -22.42 -32.30 -16.93
C ALA A 247 -22.11 -32.42 -15.42
N GLN A 248 -20.93 -32.97 -15.06
CA GLN A 248 -20.48 -33.09 -13.67
C GLN A 248 -20.13 -31.75 -13.02
N PHE A 249 -19.77 -30.74 -13.80
CA PHE A 249 -19.45 -29.42 -13.26
C PHE A 249 -20.73 -28.72 -12.74
N PRO A 250 -20.71 -28.15 -11.52
CA PRO A 250 -21.87 -27.50 -10.94
C PRO A 250 -22.18 -26.17 -11.65
N TYR A 251 -23.31 -25.57 -11.30
CA TYR A 251 -23.59 -24.19 -11.66
C TYR A 251 -23.06 -23.27 -10.55
N VAL A 252 -22.21 -22.32 -10.93
CA VAL A 252 -21.54 -21.40 -9.99
C VAL A 252 -22.20 -20.02 -10.02
N ASN A 253 -22.20 -19.38 -11.20
CA ASN A 253 -22.57 -17.98 -11.46
C ASN A 253 -21.93 -16.93 -10.54
N GLY A 254 -22.44 -15.69 -10.52
CA GLY A 254 -22.01 -14.64 -9.59
C GLY A 254 -21.08 -13.61 -10.20
N LYS A 255 -21.37 -13.16 -11.43
CA LYS A 255 -20.50 -12.34 -12.30
C LYS A 255 -19.20 -13.01 -12.77
N LEU A 256 -18.56 -13.87 -11.97
CA LEU A 256 -17.25 -14.47 -12.27
C LEU A 256 -17.20 -15.16 -13.65
N PHE A 257 -18.24 -15.91 -14.00
CA PHE A 257 -18.37 -16.62 -15.29
C PHE A 257 -19.38 -15.97 -16.26
N GLU A 258 -19.93 -14.80 -15.92
CA GLU A 258 -20.98 -14.14 -16.71
C GLU A 258 -20.42 -13.56 -18.01
N GLU A 259 -19.23 -12.98 -17.93
CA GLU A 259 -18.54 -12.39 -19.07
C GLU A 259 -18.00 -13.45 -20.04
N THR A 260 -18.19 -13.22 -21.34
CA THR A 260 -17.62 -14.08 -22.38
C THR A 260 -16.21 -13.61 -22.70
N VAL A 261 -15.21 -14.43 -22.39
CA VAL A 261 -13.80 -14.18 -22.72
C VAL A 261 -13.41 -14.91 -24.01
N GLN A 262 -12.48 -14.35 -24.78
CA GLN A 262 -11.96 -15.06 -25.95
C GLN A 262 -11.27 -16.35 -25.54
N PRO A 263 -11.44 -17.48 -26.25
CA PRO A 263 -10.63 -18.66 -26.00
C PRO A 263 -9.14 -18.34 -26.21
N ALA A 264 -8.29 -18.76 -25.27
CA ALA A 264 -6.84 -18.67 -25.42
C ALA A 264 -6.31 -19.71 -26.42
N ALA A 265 -4.99 -19.80 -26.56
CA ALA A 265 -4.33 -20.92 -27.22
C ALA A 265 -3.31 -21.54 -26.27
N PHE A 266 -3.20 -22.87 -26.28
CA PHE A 266 -2.26 -23.61 -25.45
C PHE A 266 -1.37 -24.46 -26.35
N ASP A 267 -0.12 -24.61 -25.93
CA ASP A 267 0.78 -25.63 -26.45
C ASP A 267 0.98 -26.74 -25.40
N LYS A 268 1.84 -27.70 -25.74
CA LYS A 268 2.20 -28.80 -24.84
C LYS A 268 2.71 -28.31 -23.49
N GLN A 269 3.57 -27.28 -23.49
CA GLN A 269 4.21 -26.78 -22.29
C GLN A 269 3.19 -26.10 -21.37
N MET A 270 2.32 -25.25 -21.92
CA MET A 270 1.27 -24.59 -21.13
C MET A 270 0.25 -25.60 -20.58
N ARG A 271 -0.08 -26.66 -21.34
CA ARG A 271 -0.92 -27.76 -20.85
C ARG A 271 -0.28 -28.50 -19.68
N GLU A 272 1.00 -28.84 -19.80
CA GLU A 272 1.77 -29.49 -18.73
C GLU A 272 1.82 -28.60 -17.47
N MET A 273 2.07 -27.30 -17.62
CA MET A 273 2.04 -26.34 -16.50
C MET A 273 0.67 -26.29 -15.83
N LEU A 274 -0.43 -26.29 -16.59
CA LEU A 274 -1.77 -26.30 -16.00
C LEU A 274 -2.06 -27.60 -15.24
N LEU A 275 -1.65 -28.76 -15.78
CA LEU A 275 -1.80 -30.03 -15.08
C LEU A 275 -0.94 -30.12 -13.81
N GLU A 276 0.29 -29.59 -13.85
CA GLU A 276 1.15 -29.44 -12.68
C GLU A 276 0.51 -28.51 -11.64
N ALA A 277 -0.10 -27.41 -12.08
CA ALA A 277 -0.81 -26.49 -11.19
C ALA A 277 -2.02 -27.16 -10.53
N CYS A 278 -2.80 -27.92 -11.30
CA CYS A 278 -3.94 -28.69 -10.79
C CYS A 278 -3.53 -29.86 -9.86
N ALA A 279 -2.25 -30.25 -9.82
CA ALA A 279 -1.77 -31.30 -8.92
C ALA A 279 -1.51 -30.79 -7.49
N PHE A 280 -1.42 -29.47 -7.29
CA PHE A 280 -1.39 -28.88 -5.96
C PHE A 280 -2.75 -29.02 -5.28
N ASP A 281 -2.75 -29.13 -3.95
CA ASP A 281 -3.98 -29.15 -3.15
C ASP A 281 -4.39 -27.72 -2.78
N TRP A 282 -5.14 -27.07 -3.66
CA TRP A 282 -5.57 -25.67 -3.52
C TRP A 282 -6.51 -25.44 -2.34
N GLY A 283 -7.12 -26.50 -1.80
CA GLY A 283 -7.87 -26.43 -0.55
C GLY A 283 -6.99 -26.20 0.68
N LYS A 284 -5.69 -26.53 0.60
CA LYS A 284 -4.70 -26.36 1.67
C LYS A 284 -3.89 -25.07 1.54
N ILE A 285 -3.98 -24.40 0.40
CA ILE A 285 -3.24 -23.18 0.12
C ILE A 285 -3.83 -22.00 0.92
N SER A 286 -2.96 -21.27 1.62
CA SER A 286 -3.38 -20.14 2.45
C SER A 286 -3.75 -18.92 1.57
N PRO A 287 -4.64 -18.02 2.05
CA PRO A 287 -4.94 -16.78 1.34
C PRO A 287 -3.71 -15.91 1.03
N ALA A 288 -2.57 -16.13 1.70
CA ALA A 288 -1.30 -15.47 1.36
C ALA A 288 -0.85 -15.76 -0.09
N ILE A 289 -1.30 -16.86 -0.71
CA ILE A 289 -0.97 -17.16 -2.11
C ILE A 289 -1.44 -16.06 -3.06
N PHE A 290 -2.59 -15.41 -2.78
CA PHE A 290 -3.14 -14.39 -3.66
C PHE A 290 -2.19 -13.19 -3.76
N GLY A 291 -1.54 -12.85 -2.64
CA GLY A 291 -0.51 -11.81 -2.60
C GLY A 291 0.75 -12.21 -3.38
N SER A 292 1.21 -13.45 -3.23
CA SER A 292 2.37 -13.98 -3.96
C SER A 292 2.11 -14.09 -5.46
N MET A 293 0.92 -14.52 -5.85
CA MET A 293 0.49 -14.65 -7.25
C MET A 293 0.35 -13.29 -7.93
N PHE A 294 -0.29 -12.33 -7.26
CA PHE A 294 -0.35 -10.93 -7.69
C PHE A 294 1.04 -10.36 -7.97
N GLN A 295 2.02 -10.65 -7.11
CA GLN A 295 3.38 -10.16 -7.30
C GLN A 295 4.17 -10.92 -8.35
N ALA A 296 3.85 -12.18 -8.62
CA ALA A 296 4.55 -13.00 -9.59
C ALA A 296 4.28 -12.56 -11.03
N VAL A 297 3.07 -12.06 -11.32
CA VAL A 297 2.70 -11.57 -12.66
C VAL A 297 3.14 -10.13 -12.96
N MET A 298 3.52 -9.37 -11.91
CA MET A 298 3.93 -7.99 -12.05
C MET A 298 5.42 -7.84 -12.36
N ASN A 299 5.76 -6.95 -13.29
CA ASN A 299 7.15 -6.60 -13.51
C ASN A 299 7.70 -5.75 -12.34
N GLN A 300 9.03 -5.76 -12.15
CA GLN A 300 9.66 -5.11 -10.99
C GLN A 300 9.49 -3.58 -10.95
N THR A 301 9.30 -2.94 -12.11
CA THR A 301 9.14 -1.47 -12.21
C THR A 301 7.72 -1.05 -11.84
N GLU A 302 6.72 -1.72 -12.40
CA GLU A 302 5.31 -1.56 -12.05
C GLU A 302 5.07 -1.87 -10.58
N ARG A 303 5.63 -2.98 -10.08
CA ARG A 303 5.54 -3.36 -8.67
C ARG A 303 6.03 -2.25 -7.74
N ARG A 304 7.14 -1.60 -8.08
CA ARG A 304 7.69 -0.49 -7.30
C ARG A 304 6.86 0.79 -7.45
N ASN A 305 6.38 1.11 -8.65
CA ASN A 305 5.63 2.33 -8.94
C ASN A 305 4.23 2.32 -8.32
N LEU A 306 3.54 1.17 -8.37
CA LEU A 306 2.25 0.94 -7.76
C LEU A 306 2.35 0.64 -6.26
N GLY A 307 3.57 0.43 -5.74
CA GLY A 307 3.76 0.01 -4.35
C GLY A 307 3.09 -1.34 -4.04
N ALA A 308 3.03 -2.23 -5.04
CA ALA A 308 2.32 -3.52 -5.03
C ALA A 308 3.01 -4.54 -4.11
N HIS A 309 3.04 -4.23 -2.82
CA HIS A 309 3.50 -5.10 -1.76
C HIS A 309 2.30 -5.58 -0.94
N TYR A 310 1.92 -6.85 -1.11
CA TYR A 310 0.85 -7.41 -0.29
C TYR A 310 1.22 -7.35 1.20
N THR A 311 0.20 -7.27 2.03
CA THR A 311 0.34 -7.22 3.49
C THR A 311 0.19 -8.62 4.06
N SER A 312 1.17 -9.06 4.85
CA SER A 312 1.11 -10.35 5.54
C SER A 312 0.04 -10.36 6.63
N GLU A 313 -0.51 -11.53 6.95
CA GLU A 313 -1.54 -11.68 7.97
C GLU A 313 -1.09 -11.08 9.31
N LYS A 314 0.16 -11.34 9.73
CA LYS A 314 0.74 -10.78 10.95
C LYS A 314 0.64 -9.25 11.00
N ASN A 315 0.87 -8.57 9.88
CA ASN A 315 0.77 -7.12 9.80
C ASN A 315 -0.69 -6.62 9.71
N ILE A 316 -1.58 -7.39 9.08
CA ILE A 316 -3.03 -7.11 9.09
C ILE A 316 -3.56 -7.18 10.52
N GLN A 317 -3.19 -8.22 11.27
CA GLN A 317 -3.61 -8.42 12.66
C GLN A 317 -3.16 -7.27 13.57
N LYS A 318 -1.97 -6.70 13.37
CA LYS A 318 -1.52 -5.48 14.07
C LYS A 318 -2.46 -4.29 13.84
N LEU A 319 -3.15 -4.22 12.71
CA LEU A 319 -4.06 -3.14 12.37
C LEU A 319 -5.49 -3.41 12.84
N ILE A 320 -6.07 -4.58 12.53
CA ILE A 320 -7.50 -4.85 12.78
C ILE A 320 -7.82 -5.12 14.26
N LYS A 321 -6.87 -5.71 15.01
CA LYS A 321 -7.01 -5.97 16.46
C LYS A 321 -7.33 -4.69 17.25
N PRO A 322 -6.44 -3.69 17.26
CA PRO A 322 -6.71 -2.45 17.97
C PRO A 322 -7.80 -1.56 17.32
N LEU A 323 -8.13 -1.77 16.04
CA LEU A 323 -9.16 -0.97 15.36
C LEU A 323 -10.59 -1.36 15.79
N PHE A 324 -10.88 -2.67 15.85
CA PHE A 324 -12.21 -3.17 16.21
C PHE A 324 -12.23 -4.60 16.79
N LEU A 325 -11.31 -5.47 16.38
CA LEU A 325 -11.47 -6.90 16.64
C LEU A 325 -11.32 -7.24 18.14
N ASP A 326 -10.35 -6.63 18.84
CA ASP A 326 -10.18 -6.83 20.28
C ASP A 326 -11.39 -6.34 21.08
N ASP A 327 -12.00 -5.24 20.64
CA ASP A 327 -13.22 -4.67 21.26
C ASP A 327 -14.40 -5.63 21.10
N LEU A 328 -14.58 -6.24 19.93
CA LEU A 328 -15.63 -7.22 19.66
C LEU A 328 -15.46 -8.51 20.49
N TYR A 329 -14.25 -9.05 20.58
CA TYR A 329 -13.97 -10.23 21.43
C TYR A 329 -14.15 -9.90 22.92
N THR A 330 -13.74 -8.71 23.36
CA THR A 330 -13.97 -8.24 24.73
C THR A 330 -15.47 -8.10 25.03
N GLU A 331 -16.26 -7.61 24.06
CA GLU A 331 -17.71 -7.54 24.17
C GLU A 331 -18.34 -8.93 24.25
N PHE A 332 -17.93 -9.87 23.38
CA PHE A 332 -18.37 -11.27 23.41
C PHE A 332 -18.18 -11.90 24.78
N GLU A 333 -16.98 -11.81 25.37
CA GLU A 333 -16.72 -12.40 26.69
C GLU A 333 -17.54 -11.75 27.80
N LYS A 334 -17.90 -10.45 27.68
CA LYS A 334 -18.79 -9.77 28.64
C LYS A 334 -20.26 -10.17 28.52
N VAL A 335 -20.73 -10.50 27.32
CA VAL A 335 -22.15 -10.85 27.06
C VAL A 335 -22.40 -12.36 27.06
N LYS A 336 -21.33 -13.16 27.14
CA LYS A 336 -21.36 -14.62 27.22
C LYS A 336 -22.34 -15.11 28.28
N GLY A 337 -23.17 -16.10 27.91
CA GLY A 337 -24.24 -16.62 28.76
C GLY A 337 -25.53 -15.79 28.78
N ASN A 338 -25.57 -14.60 28.17
CA ASN A 338 -26.79 -13.81 27.99
C ASN A 338 -27.27 -13.88 26.53
N ARG A 339 -28.31 -14.69 26.29
CA ARG A 339 -28.86 -14.94 24.95
C ARG A 339 -29.27 -13.68 24.19
N ASN A 340 -29.94 -12.73 24.85
CA ASN A 340 -30.41 -11.51 24.18
C ASN A 340 -29.24 -10.64 23.72
N ARG A 341 -28.27 -10.42 24.61
CA ARG A 341 -27.09 -9.62 24.30
C ARG A 341 -26.16 -10.28 23.29
N LEU A 342 -26.11 -11.62 23.25
CA LEU A 342 -25.41 -12.37 22.19
C LEU A 342 -26.08 -12.18 20.83
N ASN A 343 -27.42 -12.20 20.77
CA ASN A 343 -28.14 -11.90 19.52
C ASN A 343 -27.92 -10.44 19.07
N GLU A 344 -27.87 -9.48 20.00
CA GLU A 344 -27.53 -8.09 19.70
C GLU A 344 -26.10 -7.97 19.12
N LEU A 345 -25.13 -8.66 19.73
CA LEU A 345 -23.75 -8.70 19.22
C LEU A 345 -23.69 -9.36 17.84
N HIS A 346 -24.43 -10.45 17.63
CA HIS A 346 -24.51 -11.14 16.33
C HIS A 346 -25.07 -10.21 15.24
N GLN A 347 -26.18 -9.53 15.53
CA GLN A 347 -26.75 -8.54 14.61
C GLN A 347 -25.79 -7.37 14.37
N LYS A 348 -25.05 -6.94 15.39
CA LYS A 348 -24.05 -5.88 15.26
C LYS A 348 -22.96 -6.29 14.25
N ILE A 349 -22.32 -7.45 14.42
CA ILE A 349 -21.24 -7.88 13.52
C ILE A 349 -21.71 -8.14 12.08
N ALA A 350 -22.96 -8.57 11.90
CA ALA A 350 -23.56 -8.78 10.58
C ALA A 350 -23.92 -7.48 9.82
N ASN A 351 -23.93 -6.34 10.52
CA ASN A 351 -24.24 -5.02 9.97
C ASN A 351 -23.02 -4.08 9.89
N LEU A 352 -21.81 -4.57 10.23
CA LEU A 352 -20.58 -3.80 10.06
C LEU A 352 -20.19 -3.74 8.58
N HIS A 353 -19.77 -2.56 8.12
CA HIS A 353 -19.30 -2.36 6.75
C HIS A 353 -17.85 -1.89 6.70
N PHE A 354 -17.06 -2.48 5.79
CA PHE A 354 -15.62 -2.27 5.68
C PHE A 354 -15.25 -1.76 4.30
N LEU A 355 -14.36 -0.77 4.24
CA LEU A 355 -13.76 -0.27 3.02
C LEU A 355 -12.24 -0.38 3.08
N ASP A 356 -11.64 -0.99 2.07
CA ASP A 356 -10.21 -0.84 1.77
C ASP A 356 -10.00 -0.03 0.47
N PRO A 357 -9.60 1.26 0.55
CA PRO A 357 -9.47 2.14 -0.61
C PRO A 357 -8.16 1.93 -1.40
N ALA A 358 -7.36 0.91 -1.07
CA ALA A 358 -6.19 0.49 -1.84
C ALA A 358 -5.96 -1.00 -1.59
N CYS A 359 -6.95 -1.80 -1.98
CA CYS A 359 -7.11 -3.15 -1.44
C CYS A 359 -6.13 -4.19 -1.99
N GLY A 360 -5.44 -3.90 -3.10
CA GLY A 360 -4.62 -4.89 -3.80
C GLY A 360 -5.41 -6.17 -4.07
N CYS A 361 -4.81 -7.31 -3.77
CA CYS A 361 -5.43 -8.63 -3.85
C CYS A 361 -6.47 -8.93 -2.74
N GLY A 362 -6.85 -7.94 -1.92
CA GLY A 362 -7.96 -8.04 -0.97
C GLY A 362 -7.61 -8.61 0.41
N ASN A 363 -6.33 -8.83 0.76
CA ASN A 363 -5.94 -9.52 2.00
C ASN A 363 -6.57 -8.92 3.27
N PHE A 364 -6.66 -7.60 3.40
CA PHE A 364 -7.30 -6.95 4.54
C PHE A 364 -8.78 -7.32 4.65
N LEU A 365 -9.50 -7.37 3.52
CA LEU A 365 -10.91 -7.74 3.46
C LEU A 365 -11.08 -9.22 3.81
N ILE A 366 -10.26 -10.09 3.22
CA ILE A 366 -10.28 -11.54 3.42
C ILE A 366 -10.06 -11.91 4.90
N ILE A 367 -9.01 -11.38 5.50
CA ILE A 367 -8.70 -11.67 6.91
C ILE A 367 -9.77 -11.08 7.83
N THR A 368 -10.25 -9.86 7.57
CA THR A 368 -11.32 -9.28 8.38
C THR A 368 -12.60 -10.12 8.31
N TYR A 369 -12.99 -10.57 7.12
CA TYR A 369 -14.14 -11.45 6.93
C TYR A 369 -13.97 -12.76 7.70
N ARG A 370 -12.81 -13.41 7.59
CA ARG A 370 -12.48 -14.65 8.32
C ARG A 370 -12.63 -14.46 9.83
N GLU A 371 -12.07 -13.39 10.39
CA GLU A 371 -12.12 -13.11 11.83
C GLU A 371 -13.54 -12.82 12.32
N LEU A 372 -14.37 -12.13 11.52
CA LEU A 372 -15.79 -11.93 11.85
C LEU A 372 -16.59 -13.23 11.81
N ARG A 373 -16.35 -14.08 10.81
CA ARG A 373 -16.98 -15.42 10.71
C ARG A 373 -16.56 -16.32 11.88
N ASP A 374 -15.30 -16.24 12.31
CA ASP A 374 -14.82 -16.97 13.49
C ASP A 374 -15.52 -16.51 14.77
N LEU A 375 -15.65 -15.21 14.97
CA LEU A 375 -16.42 -14.66 16.09
C LEU A 375 -17.90 -15.05 16.01
N GLU A 376 -18.50 -15.02 14.82
CA GLU A 376 -19.88 -15.46 14.58
C GLU A 376 -20.09 -16.92 14.99
N ILE A 377 -19.18 -17.82 14.60
CA ILE A 377 -19.23 -19.24 14.98
C ILE A 377 -19.18 -19.38 16.51
N LEU A 378 -18.32 -18.63 17.20
CA LEU A 378 -18.25 -18.64 18.67
C LEU A 378 -19.56 -18.17 19.31
N ILE A 379 -20.17 -17.11 18.78
CA ILE A 379 -21.48 -16.61 19.25
C ILE A 379 -22.56 -17.68 19.05
N LEU A 380 -22.62 -18.30 17.87
CA LEU A 380 -23.60 -19.35 17.56
C LEU A 380 -23.43 -20.59 18.43
N LEU A 381 -22.19 -21.03 18.69
CA LEU A 381 -21.89 -22.13 19.60
C LEU A 381 -22.37 -21.82 21.02
N GLU A 382 -22.16 -20.59 21.51
CA GLU A 382 -22.64 -20.14 22.82
C GLU A 382 -24.17 -20.10 22.88
N LEU A 383 -24.83 -19.59 21.84
CA LEU A 383 -26.29 -19.55 21.72
C LEU A 383 -26.93 -20.95 21.67
N ASN A 384 -26.17 -21.97 21.26
CA ASN A 384 -26.65 -23.34 21.06
C ASN A 384 -26.35 -24.32 22.22
N LYS A 385 -25.76 -23.84 23.34
CA LYS A 385 -25.40 -24.69 24.48
C LYS A 385 -26.57 -25.41 25.16
N SER A 386 -27.81 -24.98 24.96
CA SER A 386 -29.00 -25.58 25.58
C SER A 386 -29.46 -26.91 24.95
N GLY A 387 -28.75 -27.42 23.93
CA GLY A 387 -28.97 -28.77 23.40
C GLY A 387 -30.11 -28.92 22.38
N GLN A 388 -30.68 -27.82 21.87
CA GLN A 388 -31.49 -27.88 20.66
C GLN A 388 -30.54 -28.01 19.46
N LEU A 389 -30.64 -29.08 18.68
CA LEU A 389 -29.87 -29.18 17.44
C LEU A 389 -30.27 -28.02 16.52
N VAL A 390 -29.29 -27.24 16.05
CA VAL A 390 -29.50 -26.35 14.90
C VAL A 390 -29.82 -27.26 13.73
N THR A 391 -31.05 -27.14 13.22
CA THR A 391 -31.52 -27.94 12.09
C THR A 391 -31.14 -27.34 10.75
N ASP A 392 -30.79 -26.05 10.72
CA ASP A 392 -30.45 -25.32 9.50
C ASP A 392 -29.49 -24.14 9.74
N ILE A 393 -28.20 -24.32 9.41
CA ILE A 393 -27.16 -23.28 9.44
C ILE A 393 -27.55 -22.05 8.61
N SER A 394 -28.25 -22.24 7.48
CA SER A 394 -28.60 -21.14 6.57
C SER A 394 -29.56 -20.13 7.19
N SER A 395 -30.29 -20.52 8.23
CA SER A 395 -31.24 -19.66 8.95
C SER A 395 -30.61 -18.84 10.07
N ILE A 396 -29.39 -19.20 10.50
CA ILE A 396 -28.72 -18.56 11.64
C ILE A 396 -27.50 -17.75 11.23
N ILE A 397 -26.84 -18.09 10.13
CA ILE A 397 -25.66 -17.36 9.66
C ILE A 397 -26.07 -16.00 9.07
N GLN A 398 -25.37 -14.92 9.42
CA GLN A 398 -25.73 -13.56 9.03
C GLN A 398 -24.55 -12.78 8.43
N VAL A 399 -23.31 -13.05 8.84
CA VAL A 399 -22.12 -12.41 8.24
C VAL A 399 -21.93 -12.89 6.80
N ASP A 400 -21.70 -11.95 5.88
CA ASP A 400 -21.61 -12.23 4.45
C ASP A 400 -20.64 -11.25 3.74
N VAL A 401 -20.25 -11.56 2.51
CA VAL A 401 -19.25 -10.81 1.74
C VAL A 401 -19.75 -9.44 1.28
N ASP A 402 -21.06 -9.19 1.29
CA ASP A 402 -21.68 -7.90 0.92
C ASP A 402 -21.36 -6.75 1.90
N GLN A 403 -20.79 -7.08 3.07
CA GLN A 403 -20.28 -6.15 4.07
C GLN A 403 -18.96 -5.46 3.65
N PHE A 404 -18.31 -5.94 2.58
CA PHE A 404 -16.94 -5.57 2.22
C PHE A 404 -16.88 -4.84 0.88
N ALA A 405 -16.14 -3.72 0.87
CA ALA A 405 -15.82 -2.97 -0.33
C ALA A 405 -14.31 -2.73 -0.46
N GLY A 406 -13.83 -2.71 -1.70
CA GLY A 406 -12.44 -2.46 -2.04
C GLY A 406 -12.34 -1.50 -3.23
N ILE A 407 -11.29 -0.70 -3.28
CA ILE A 407 -10.91 0.06 -4.49
C ILE A 407 -9.46 -0.27 -4.81
N GLU A 408 -9.20 -0.62 -6.06
CA GLU A 408 -7.86 -0.97 -6.52
C GLU A 408 -7.65 -0.48 -7.96
N TYR A 409 -6.46 0.04 -8.23
CA TYR A 409 -6.09 0.63 -9.51
C TYR A 409 -5.71 -0.45 -10.53
N ASP A 410 -5.11 -1.55 -10.09
CA ASP A 410 -4.74 -2.67 -10.96
C ASP A 410 -5.90 -3.66 -11.18
N GLU A 411 -6.25 -3.92 -12.44
CA GLU A 411 -7.38 -4.81 -12.75
C GLU A 411 -7.15 -6.25 -12.29
N PHE A 412 -5.94 -6.79 -12.47
CA PHE A 412 -5.67 -8.17 -12.06
C PHE A 412 -5.84 -8.33 -10.54
N ALA A 413 -5.33 -7.38 -9.76
CA ALA A 413 -5.54 -7.34 -8.31
C ALA A 413 -7.03 -7.30 -7.93
N VAL A 414 -7.84 -6.52 -8.64
CA VAL A 414 -9.30 -6.47 -8.46
C VAL A 414 -9.91 -7.85 -8.65
N ARG A 415 -9.59 -8.54 -9.75
CA ARG A 415 -10.12 -9.88 -10.04
C ARG A 415 -9.70 -10.92 -9.02
N VAL A 416 -8.44 -10.86 -8.59
CA VAL A 416 -7.91 -11.71 -7.52
C VAL A 416 -8.68 -11.45 -6.21
N ALA A 417 -8.92 -10.19 -5.83
CA ALA A 417 -9.66 -9.85 -4.63
C ALA A 417 -11.13 -10.34 -4.68
N GLU A 418 -11.80 -10.21 -5.84
CA GLU A 418 -13.16 -10.72 -6.05
C GLU A 418 -13.24 -12.23 -5.77
N VAL A 419 -12.36 -13.01 -6.40
CA VAL A 419 -12.33 -14.47 -6.20
C VAL A 419 -11.89 -14.82 -4.79
N ALA A 420 -10.86 -14.19 -4.25
CA ALA A 420 -10.36 -14.51 -2.93
C ALA A 420 -11.40 -14.30 -1.82
N MET A 421 -12.26 -13.27 -1.93
CA MET A 421 -13.40 -13.07 -1.03
C MET A 421 -14.41 -14.22 -1.09
N TRP A 422 -14.63 -14.80 -2.27
CA TRP A 422 -15.47 -15.99 -2.43
C TRP A 422 -14.83 -17.24 -1.85
N LEU A 423 -13.54 -17.43 -2.09
CA LEU A 423 -12.83 -18.61 -1.62
C LEU A 423 -12.79 -18.65 -0.09
N ILE A 424 -12.58 -17.50 0.57
CA ILE A 424 -12.65 -17.44 2.03
C ILE A 424 -14.08 -17.64 2.56
N ASP A 425 -15.13 -17.13 1.89
CA ASP A 425 -16.52 -17.42 2.26
C ASP A 425 -16.78 -18.93 2.26
N HIS A 426 -16.37 -19.63 1.20
CA HIS A 426 -16.50 -21.08 1.10
C HIS A 426 -15.72 -21.82 2.19
N GLN A 427 -14.45 -21.44 2.45
CA GLN A 427 -13.66 -22.04 3.53
C GLN A 427 -14.36 -21.88 4.88
N MET A 428 -14.93 -20.71 5.16
CA MET A 428 -15.67 -20.45 6.40
C MET A 428 -17.01 -21.18 6.44
N ASN A 429 -17.65 -21.44 5.29
CA ASN A 429 -18.86 -22.26 5.18
C ASN A 429 -18.56 -23.75 5.47
N VAL A 430 -17.43 -24.26 4.99
CA VAL A 430 -16.95 -25.60 5.34
C VAL A 430 -16.62 -25.67 6.83
N LYS A 431 -15.97 -24.65 7.40
CA LYS A 431 -15.65 -24.60 8.83
C LYS A 431 -16.91 -24.64 9.70
N VAL A 432 -17.92 -23.81 9.43
CA VAL A 432 -19.20 -23.85 10.18
C VAL A 432 -19.92 -25.19 9.96
N SER A 433 -19.85 -25.77 8.75
CA SER A 433 -20.43 -27.10 8.49
C SER A 433 -19.82 -28.17 9.39
N ASN A 434 -18.52 -28.12 9.60
CA ASN A 434 -17.79 -29.04 10.46
C ASN A 434 -18.14 -28.86 11.94
N GLU A 435 -18.26 -27.62 12.42
CA GLU A 435 -18.58 -27.33 13.83
C GLU A 435 -20.02 -27.75 14.19
N PHE A 436 -20.97 -27.63 13.26
CA PHE A 436 -22.38 -27.96 13.49
C PHE A 436 -22.82 -29.32 12.92
N GLY A 437 -21.97 -30.01 12.16
CA GLY A 437 -22.26 -31.33 11.59
C GLY A 437 -23.31 -31.34 10.47
N GLN A 438 -23.59 -30.18 9.86
CA GLN A 438 -24.54 -30.00 8.76
C GLN A 438 -23.82 -29.35 7.57
N TYR A 439 -23.94 -29.92 6.38
CA TYR A 439 -23.35 -29.34 5.18
C TYR A 439 -24.03 -28.01 4.82
N PHE A 440 -23.25 -26.96 4.67
CA PHE A 440 -23.68 -25.62 4.30
C PHE A 440 -22.75 -25.02 3.25
N VAL A 441 -23.34 -24.51 2.17
CA VAL A 441 -22.64 -23.84 1.08
C VAL A 441 -23.54 -22.75 0.49
N ARG A 442 -22.96 -21.62 0.10
CA ARG A 442 -23.66 -20.49 -0.54
C ARG A 442 -23.52 -20.55 -2.07
N LEU A 443 -24.08 -21.60 -2.68
CA LEU A 443 -24.17 -21.75 -4.14
C LEU A 443 -25.64 -21.74 -4.61
N PRO A 444 -25.98 -21.05 -5.72
CA PRO A 444 -25.11 -20.21 -6.54
C PRO A 444 -24.74 -18.89 -5.83
N LEU A 445 -23.74 -18.20 -6.36
CA LEU A 445 -23.15 -16.98 -5.80
C LEU A 445 -24.14 -15.79 -5.84
N LYS A 446 -24.87 -15.54 -4.74
CA LYS A 446 -25.92 -14.48 -4.68
C LYS A 446 -25.40 -13.10 -4.27
N ASN A 447 -24.50 -13.05 -3.29
CA ASN A 447 -23.96 -11.82 -2.71
C ASN A 447 -22.47 -11.72 -3.02
N ALA A 448 -21.93 -10.55 -3.34
CA ALA A 448 -20.52 -10.38 -3.64
C ALA A 448 -19.95 -9.16 -2.91
N ALA A 449 -18.66 -9.24 -2.54
CA ALA A 449 -17.92 -8.06 -2.13
C ALA A 449 -17.86 -7.05 -3.28
N LYS A 450 -17.92 -5.75 -2.96
CA LYS A 450 -17.90 -4.68 -3.95
C LYS A 450 -16.47 -4.19 -4.17
N ILE A 451 -15.75 -4.85 -5.07
CA ILE A 451 -14.40 -4.44 -5.47
C ILE A 451 -14.50 -3.56 -6.72
N VAL A 452 -13.96 -2.35 -6.65
CA VAL A 452 -14.04 -1.35 -7.71
C VAL A 452 -12.67 -1.17 -8.34
N HIS A 453 -12.57 -1.43 -9.64
CA HIS A 453 -11.40 -1.08 -10.44
C HIS A 453 -11.38 0.43 -10.72
N GLY A 454 -10.38 1.14 -10.21
CA GLY A 454 -10.12 2.53 -10.55
C GLY A 454 -9.30 3.29 -9.51
N ASN A 455 -9.04 4.57 -9.80
CA ASN A 455 -8.22 5.42 -8.94
C ASN A 455 -9.00 5.90 -7.71
N SER A 456 -8.67 5.34 -6.55
CA SER A 456 -9.34 5.66 -5.29
C SER A 456 -9.13 7.09 -4.80
N LEU A 457 -8.18 7.86 -5.35
CA LEU A 457 -8.02 9.29 -5.08
C LEU A 457 -8.97 10.15 -5.93
N GLN A 458 -9.53 9.62 -7.01
CA GLN A 458 -10.49 10.35 -7.86
C GLN A 458 -11.95 9.91 -7.62
N ILE A 459 -12.18 8.65 -7.26
CA ILE A 459 -13.52 8.09 -7.01
C ILE A 459 -14.12 8.64 -5.70
N ASP A 460 -15.41 8.98 -5.68
CA ASP A 460 -16.14 9.23 -4.42
C ASP A 460 -16.36 7.91 -3.68
N TRP A 461 -15.74 7.75 -2.51
CA TRP A 461 -15.82 6.52 -1.70
C TRP A 461 -17.26 6.16 -1.30
N ARG A 462 -18.18 7.12 -1.24
CA ARG A 462 -19.60 6.85 -0.95
C ARG A 462 -20.29 6.06 -2.06
N SER A 463 -19.82 6.18 -3.30
CA SER A 463 -20.33 5.39 -4.41
C SER A 463 -20.02 3.90 -4.25
N CYS A 464 -19.03 3.56 -3.40
CA CYS A 464 -18.64 2.19 -3.09
C CYS A 464 -19.52 1.54 -2.02
N SER A 465 -20.35 2.30 -1.30
CA SER A 465 -21.20 1.75 -0.24
C SER A 465 -22.17 0.68 -0.75
N PRO A 466 -22.47 -0.35 0.05
CA PRO A 466 -23.51 -1.32 -0.28
C PRO A 466 -24.92 -0.69 -0.15
N PRO A 467 -25.92 -1.23 -0.88
CA PRO A 467 -27.31 -0.80 -0.75
C PRO A 467 -27.87 -1.15 0.64
N SER A 468 -28.74 -0.30 1.19
CA SER A 468 -29.37 -0.53 2.51
C SER A 468 -30.23 -1.80 2.51
N LYS A 469 -30.06 -2.68 3.52
CA LYS A 469 -30.89 -3.89 3.71
C LYS A 469 -32.37 -3.60 4.07
N GLU A 470 -32.76 -2.35 4.24
CA GLU A 470 -34.16 -1.92 4.44
C GLU A 470 -34.98 -2.01 3.14
N GLY A 471 -35.42 -3.21 2.77
CA GLY A 471 -36.29 -3.39 1.59
C GLY A 471 -36.90 -4.77 1.40
N LEU A 472 -36.42 -5.81 2.08
CA LEU A 472 -37.04 -7.14 2.03
C LEU A 472 -38.10 -7.24 3.12
N GLY A 473 -39.33 -6.89 2.72
CA GLY A 473 -40.50 -6.88 3.59
C GLY A 473 -40.71 -8.18 4.37
N VAL A 474 -40.80 -8.04 5.68
CA VAL A 474 -41.42 -9.00 6.59
C VAL A 474 -42.84 -9.25 6.06
N VAL A 475 -43.09 -10.42 5.48
CA VAL A 475 -44.45 -10.85 5.14
C VAL A 475 -45.21 -11.04 6.45
N PRO A 476 -46.27 -10.25 6.75
CA PRO A 476 -47.06 -10.50 7.93
C PRO A 476 -47.89 -11.77 7.69
N ARG A 477 -47.84 -12.71 8.64
CA ARG A 477 -48.82 -13.80 8.73
C ARG A 477 -50.22 -13.18 8.81
N VAL A 478 -51.00 -13.30 7.75
CA VAL A 478 -52.42 -12.95 7.76
C VAL A 478 -53.20 -14.13 8.35
N SER A 479 -53.80 -13.86 9.49
CA SER A 479 -54.79 -14.68 10.15
C SER A 479 -56.08 -14.76 9.33
N THR A 480 -56.68 -15.94 9.34
CA THR A 480 -58.00 -16.27 8.83
C THR A 480 -59.09 -15.31 9.30
N THR A 481 -59.86 -14.71 8.39
CA THR A 481 -61.31 -14.48 8.56
C THR A 481 -62.00 -14.29 7.20
N SER A 482 -63.22 -14.80 7.16
CA SER A 482 -64.16 -14.95 6.05
C SER A 482 -65.01 -13.71 5.73
N SER A 483 -65.31 -13.46 4.44
CA SER A 483 -66.57 -12.87 3.88
C SER A 483 -66.31 -12.45 2.42
N SER A 484 -66.82 -13.14 1.40
CA SER A 484 -68.17 -13.09 0.77
C SER A 484 -68.37 -11.96 -0.27
N PHE A 485 -68.68 -12.37 -1.52
CA PHE A 485 -69.37 -11.63 -2.61
C PHE A 485 -68.61 -10.45 -3.28
N SER A 486 -68.66 -10.18 -4.60
CA SER A 486 -69.24 -10.83 -5.79
C SER A 486 -68.82 -10.11 -7.08
N MET A 487 -68.65 -10.90 -8.15
CA MET A 487 -68.78 -10.66 -9.60
C MET A 487 -68.91 -9.25 -10.20
N GLN A 488 -68.12 -9.01 -11.26
CA GLN A 488 -68.50 -8.69 -12.67
C GLN A 488 -67.27 -8.05 -13.35
N GLY A 489 -66.82 -8.33 -14.57
CA GLY A 489 -67.11 -9.24 -15.68
C GLY A 489 -65.91 -9.15 -16.66
N GLU A 490 -65.41 -10.27 -17.19
CA GLU A 490 -65.40 -10.66 -18.63
C GLU A 490 -64.85 -9.60 -19.62
N ARG A 491 -64.04 -9.87 -20.66
CA ARG A 491 -63.44 -11.04 -21.36
C ARG A 491 -62.46 -10.42 -22.40
N VAL A 492 -61.21 -10.85 -22.60
CA VAL A 492 -60.68 -12.03 -23.33
C VAL A 492 -60.52 -11.85 -24.87
N ARG A 493 -59.24 -11.98 -25.33
CA ARG A 493 -58.71 -12.52 -26.63
C ARG A 493 -58.90 -11.66 -27.91
N THR A 494 -58.05 -11.68 -28.95
CA THR A 494 -57.05 -12.66 -29.48
C THR A 494 -56.18 -11.98 -30.55
N THR A 495 -55.01 -12.57 -30.82
CA THR A 495 -54.04 -12.32 -31.92
C THR A 495 -54.62 -12.66 -33.32
N PRO A 496 -53.97 -12.29 -34.46
CA PRO A 496 -52.91 -13.13 -35.08
C PRO A 496 -51.82 -12.39 -35.92
N SER A 497 -50.67 -13.06 -36.15
CA SER A 497 -49.59 -12.76 -37.13
C SER A 497 -49.92 -13.34 -38.54
N PRO A 498 -49.04 -13.42 -39.60
CA PRO A 498 -47.76 -12.76 -39.98
C PRO A 498 -47.64 -12.39 -41.50
N SER A 499 -46.55 -11.70 -41.95
CA SER A 499 -45.64 -12.10 -43.07
C SER A 499 -44.74 -10.98 -43.69
N LEU A 500 -43.42 -11.21 -43.58
CA LEU A 500 -42.25 -11.08 -44.50
C LEU A 500 -42.12 -9.99 -45.61
N ARG A 501 -41.05 -9.17 -45.46
CA ARG A 501 -39.95 -8.73 -46.40
C ARG A 501 -39.46 -7.37 -45.90
N GLY A 502 -38.19 -7.01 -45.70
CA GLY A 502 -36.87 -7.59 -45.90
C GLY A 502 -35.89 -6.40 -46.05
N GLY A 503 -34.80 -6.36 -45.26
CA GLY A 503 -33.61 -5.54 -45.54
C GLY A 503 -33.30 -4.34 -44.61
N GLY A 504 -32.39 -4.57 -43.64
CA GLY A 504 -31.18 -3.74 -43.40
C GLY A 504 -31.27 -2.39 -42.65
N GLN A 505 -30.73 -2.39 -41.40
CA GLN A 505 -29.87 -1.37 -40.73
C GLN A 505 -30.38 0.10 -40.64
N GLU A 506 -30.43 0.82 -39.52
CA GLU A 506 -29.91 0.73 -38.14
C GLU A 506 -30.90 1.47 -37.21
N LEU A 507 -31.17 0.93 -36.01
CA LEU A 507 -31.83 1.62 -34.88
C LEU A 507 -30.70 2.13 -33.97
N GLY A 508 -30.66 3.39 -33.55
CA GLY A 508 -31.57 4.00 -32.58
C GLY A 508 -30.73 4.30 -31.33
N GLY A 509 -30.56 5.56 -30.93
CA GLY A 509 -31.59 6.27 -30.18
C GLY A 509 -31.56 5.85 -28.71
N GLY A 510 -30.55 6.29 -27.96
CA GLY A 510 -30.50 6.21 -26.51
C GLY A 510 -30.86 7.57 -25.90
N GLN A 511 -31.92 7.61 -25.11
CA GLN A 511 -32.30 8.77 -24.29
C GLN A 511 -31.27 9.00 -23.19
N GLU A 512 -30.66 10.18 -23.18
CA GLU A 512 -29.80 10.68 -22.11
C GLU A 512 -30.63 10.96 -20.84
N LEU A 513 -30.25 10.30 -19.73
CA LEU A 513 -30.62 10.70 -18.38
C LEU A 513 -29.59 11.73 -17.89
N GLY A 514 -30.07 12.95 -17.66
CA GLY A 514 -29.24 14.12 -17.36
C GLY A 514 -28.41 14.00 -16.08
N GLY A 515 -27.08 14.01 -16.25
CA GLY A 515 -26.13 14.37 -15.21
C GLY A 515 -26.12 15.88 -14.97
N GLY A 516 -26.03 16.29 -13.70
CA GLY A 516 -25.91 17.71 -13.34
C GLY A 516 -24.60 18.30 -13.88
N GLN A 517 -24.67 19.05 -14.98
CA GLN A 517 -23.54 19.81 -15.50
C GLN A 517 -23.10 20.86 -14.47
N VAL A 518 -21.82 20.85 -14.07
CA VAL A 518 -21.22 21.94 -13.29
C VAL A 518 -21.12 23.16 -14.21
N PRO A 519 -21.77 24.30 -13.91
CA PRO A 519 -21.69 25.46 -14.79
C PRO A 519 -20.25 26.00 -14.82
N TYR A 520 -19.70 26.28 -16.01
CA TYR A 520 -18.32 26.79 -16.15
C TYR A 520 -18.02 28.00 -15.24
N LYS A 521 -19.05 28.77 -14.85
CA LYS A 521 -18.94 29.90 -13.92
C LYS A 521 -18.31 29.51 -12.57
N ALA A 522 -18.51 28.29 -12.07
CA ALA A 522 -17.94 27.82 -10.80
C ALA A 522 -16.43 27.54 -10.88
N ILE A 523 -15.95 27.19 -12.07
CA ILE A 523 -14.55 26.83 -12.36
C ILE A 523 -13.84 27.87 -13.24
N SER A 524 -14.47 29.04 -13.42
CA SER A 524 -13.95 30.10 -14.28
C SER A 524 -13.04 31.05 -13.52
N ASN A 525 -11.94 31.48 -14.16
CA ASN A 525 -11.05 32.51 -13.63
C ASN A 525 -10.46 32.19 -12.24
N LEU A 526 -10.14 30.92 -11.98
CA LEU A 526 -9.55 30.45 -10.72
C LEU A 526 -8.43 31.37 -10.23
N ALA A 527 -8.47 31.74 -8.94
CA ALA A 527 -7.53 32.68 -8.34
C ALA A 527 -6.07 32.20 -8.43
N SER A 528 -5.85 30.89 -8.31
CA SER A 528 -4.54 30.22 -8.40
C SER A 528 -3.85 30.44 -9.74
N LYS A 529 -4.60 30.54 -10.84
CA LYS A 529 -4.05 30.74 -12.20
C LYS A 529 -3.90 32.23 -12.58
N LYS A 530 -4.12 33.17 -11.64
CA LYS A 530 -4.11 34.62 -11.91
C LYS A 530 -2.76 35.14 -12.39
N GLU A 531 -1.67 34.72 -11.76
CA GLU A 531 -0.31 35.16 -12.13
C GLU A 531 0.09 34.60 -13.49
N PHE A 532 -0.21 33.32 -13.75
CA PHE A 532 0.08 32.67 -15.03
C PHE A 532 -0.70 33.29 -16.20
N ARG A 533 -2.01 33.57 -16.02
CA ARG A 533 -2.79 34.35 -17.02
C ARG A 533 -2.20 35.74 -17.26
N ARG A 534 -1.63 36.38 -16.23
CA ARG A 534 -0.99 37.70 -16.38
C ARG A 534 0.30 37.60 -17.19
N GLU A 535 1.10 36.56 -16.97
CA GLU A 535 2.31 36.28 -17.74
C GLU A 535 1.99 36.01 -19.21
N LEU A 536 1.02 35.13 -19.50
CA LEU A 536 0.60 34.83 -20.88
C LEU A 536 0.08 36.07 -21.61
N ARG A 537 -0.70 36.94 -20.94
CA ARG A 537 -1.16 38.21 -21.53
C ARG A 537 -0.03 39.18 -21.86
N ASN A 538 1.06 39.13 -21.09
CA ASN A 538 2.23 39.98 -21.29
C ASN A 538 3.16 39.44 -22.37
N ASN A 539 3.12 38.13 -22.63
CA ASN A 539 3.97 37.41 -23.58
C ASN A 539 3.18 36.86 -24.79
N ALA A 540 2.07 37.50 -25.15
CA ALA A 540 1.20 37.04 -26.24
C ALA A 540 1.92 37.02 -27.60
N THR A 541 1.67 36.00 -28.42
CA THR A 541 2.26 35.90 -29.76
C THR A 541 1.76 37.02 -30.70
N PRO A 542 2.47 37.33 -31.80
CA PRO A 542 1.99 38.31 -32.78
C PRO A 542 0.62 37.94 -33.39
N ALA A 543 0.31 36.65 -33.52
CA ALA A 543 -0.97 36.16 -34.02
C ALA A 543 -2.08 36.40 -32.99
N GLU A 544 -1.85 36.08 -31.71
CA GLU A 544 -2.77 36.43 -30.62
C GLU A 544 -3.01 37.94 -30.52
N MET A 545 -1.97 38.76 -30.70
CA MET A 545 -2.14 40.21 -30.69
C MET A 545 -2.96 40.71 -31.87
N ALA A 546 -2.79 40.13 -33.06
CA ALA A 546 -3.56 40.47 -34.26
C ALA A 546 -5.03 40.11 -34.09
N LEU A 547 -5.34 38.87 -33.68
CA LEU A 547 -6.72 38.44 -33.45
C LEU A 547 -7.37 39.20 -32.29
N TRP A 548 -6.64 39.46 -31.20
CA TRP A 548 -7.16 40.24 -30.08
C TRP A 548 -7.59 41.66 -30.48
N LYS A 549 -6.86 42.32 -31.40
CA LYS A 549 -7.26 43.64 -31.90
C LYS A 549 -8.63 43.62 -32.59
N ALA A 550 -8.96 42.52 -33.27
CA ALA A 550 -10.25 42.33 -33.93
C ALA A 550 -11.37 41.90 -32.95
N LEU A 551 -11.05 41.17 -31.87
CA LEU A 551 -12.05 40.67 -30.90
C LEU A 551 -12.32 41.61 -29.72
N GLN A 552 -11.35 42.45 -29.34
CA GLN A 552 -11.47 43.30 -28.15
C GLN A 552 -12.60 44.33 -28.29
N GLY A 553 -13.14 44.78 -27.16
CA GLY A 553 -14.10 45.90 -27.16
C GLY A 553 -15.45 45.60 -27.80
N LYS A 554 -15.82 44.33 -27.98
CA LYS A 554 -17.06 43.88 -28.66
C LYS A 554 -17.11 44.23 -30.15
N GLN A 555 -15.96 44.31 -30.81
CA GLN A 555 -15.85 44.65 -32.22
C GLN A 555 -16.42 43.57 -33.15
N LEU A 556 -16.54 42.31 -32.71
CA LEU A 556 -17.17 41.23 -33.47
C LEU A 556 -18.63 41.06 -33.07
N ASP A 557 -19.55 41.65 -33.85
CA ASP A 557 -21.02 41.54 -33.73
C ASP A 557 -21.57 41.77 -32.30
N GLY A 558 -20.88 42.59 -31.48
CA GLY A 558 -21.30 42.91 -30.11
C GLY A 558 -20.90 41.87 -29.03
N PHE A 559 -20.26 40.76 -29.40
CA PHE A 559 -19.86 39.69 -28.49
C PHE A 559 -18.61 40.04 -27.69
N LYS A 560 -18.61 39.71 -26.38
CA LYS A 560 -17.50 40.03 -25.48
C LYS A 560 -16.54 38.86 -25.33
N PHE A 561 -15.36 38.99 -25.94
CA PHE A 561 -14.26 38.06 -25.75
C PHE A 561 -13.36 38.44 -24.56
N ARG A 562 -12.78 37.43 -23.92
CA ARG A 562 -11.76 37.53 -22.87
C ARG A 562 -10.50 36.84 -23.34
N ARG A 563 -9.34 37.47 -23.17
CA ARG A 563 -8.05 36.91 -23.53
C ARG A 563 -7.38 36.17 -22.37
N GLN A 564 -6.77 35.02 -22.64
CA GLN A 564 -6.05 34.18 -21.68
C GLN A 564 -6.93 33.94 -20.44
N HIS A 565 -8.05 33.26 -20.66
CA HIS A 565 -9.13 33.07 -19.70
C HIS A 565 -9.16 31.61 -19.25
N SER A 566 -9.13 31.36 -17.95
CA SER A 566 -9.08 29.97 -17.47
C SER A 566 -10.46 29.39 -17.23
N ILE A 567 -10.63 28.13 -17.61
CA ILE A 567 -11.75 27.27 -17.24
C ILE A 567 -11.15 25.97 -16.69
N GLY A 568 -11.41 25.69 -15.42
CA GLY A 568 -10.72 24.60 -14.72
C GLY A 568 -9.20 24.80 -14.75
N ASN A 569 -8.47 23.75 -15.14
CA ASN A 569 -7.02 23.76 -15.21
C ASN A 569 -6.45 24.35 -16.51
N TYR A 570 -7.30 24.55 -17.52
CA TYR A 570 -6.90 25.01 -18.85
C TYR A 570 -7.03 26.53 -18.96
N ILE A 571 -6.10 27.13 -19.71
CA ILE A 571 -6.17 28.55 -20.08
C ILE A 571 -6.45 28.60 -21.57
N LEU A 572 -7.55 29.27 -21.90
CA LEU A 572 -8.00 29.46 -23.26
C LEU A 572 -7.44 30.78 -23.81
N ASP A 573 -6.92 30.77 -25.03
CA ASP A 573 -6.36 31.98 -25.65
C ASP A 573 -7.40 33.09 -25.75
N PHE A 574 -8.60 32.76 -26.25
CA PHE A 574 -9.77 33.63 -26.21
C PHE A 574 -11.03 32.88 -25.80
N PHE A 575 -11.90 33.51 -25.01
CA PHE A 575 -13.15 32.93 -24.57
C PHE A 575 -14.30 33.94 -24.61
N CYS A 576 -15.43 33.57 -25.22
CA CYS A 576 -16.69 34.30 -25.27
C CYS A 576 -17.70 33.66 -24.30
N PRO A 577 -17.91 34.24 -23.10
CA PRO A 577 -18.79 33.64 -22.09
C PRO A 577 -20.28 33.60 -22.49
N THR A 578 -20.72 34.46 -23.41
CA THR A 578 -22.12 34.54 -23.84
C THR A 578 -22.48 33.50 -24.88
N ALA A 579 -21.50 33.00 -25.63
CA ALA A 579 -21.69 31.97 -26.65
C ALA A 579 -21.05 30.62 -26.26
N ASN A 580 -20.50 30.51 -25.04
CA ASN A 580 -19.68 29.38 -24.58
C ASN A 580 -18.62 28.95 -25.60
N LEU A 581 -17.99 29.91 -26.28
CA LEU A 581 -17.07 29.67 -27.38
C LEU A 581 -15.64 30.00 -26.97
N ALA A 582 -14.71 29.07 -27.14
CA ALA A 582 -13.28 29.25 -26.99
C ALA A 582 -12.60 29.31 -28.37
N ILE A 583 -11.55 30.12 -28.50
CA ILE A 583 -10.70 30.17 -29.69
C ILE A 583 -9.25 29.98 -29.24
N GLU A 584 -8.57 29.02 -29.86
CA GLU A 584 -7.15 28.69 -29.62
C GLU A 584 -6.32 28.98 -30.87
N LEU A 585 -5.10 29.47 -30.68
CA LEU A 585 -4.16 29.74 -31.75
C LEU A 585 -2.95 28.80 -31.66
N ASP A 586 -2.90 27.82 -32.55
CA ASP A 586 -1.84 26.82 -32.54
C ASP A 586 -0.60 27.31 -33.29
N GLY A 587 0.56 27.26 -32.63
CA GLY A 587 1.86 27.30 -33.28
C GLY A 587 2.22 25.90 -33.78
N GLY A 588 2.84 25.78 -34.96
CA GLY A 588 3.16 24.50 -35.61
C GLY A 588 4.14 23.59 -34.84
N GLN A 589 3.71 23.05 -33.70
CA GLN A 589 4.39 22.06 -32.87
C GLN A 589 3.37 21.05 -32.30
N HIS A 590 2.64 20.34 -33.16
CA HIS A 590 1.80 19.20 -32.77
C HIS A 590 2.24 17.91 -33.48
N PHE A 591 3.48 17.46 -33.20
CA PHE A 591 4.01 16.19 -33.73
C PHE A 591 4.61 15.29 -32.63
N THR A 592 3.94 15.17 -31.49
CA THR A 592 4.18 14.08 -30.51
C THR A 592 2.86 13.38 -30.18
N GLN A 593 2.90 12.06 -29.95
CA GLN A 593 1.71 11.26 -29.58
C GLN A 593 1.11 11.75 -28.23
N GLU A 594 1.98 12.08 -27.27
CA GLU A 594 1.60 12.63 -25.95
C GLU A 594 0.88 13.98 -26.02
N GLY A 595 1.23 14.84 -26.99
CA GLY A 595 0.55 16.12 -27.19
C GLY A 595 -0.89 15.97 -27.70
N LYS A 596 -1.13 14.95 -28.54
CA LYS A 596 -2.47 14.65 -29.09
C LYS A 596 -3.42 14.10 -28.04
N GLU A 597 -2.92 13.25 -27.14
CA GLU A 597 -3.71 12.72 -26.02
C GLU A 597 -4.07 13.81 -25.02
N TYR A 598 -3.13 14.72 -24.70
CA TYR A 598 -3.40 15.88 -23.85
C TYR A 598 -4.44 16.82 -24.45
N ASP A 599 -4.34 17.12 -25.74
CA ASP A 599 -5.34 17.95 -26.45
C ASP A 599 -6.72 17.27 -26.49
N ALA A 600 -6.79 15.95 -26.65
CA ALA A 600 -8.06 15.21 -26.64
C ALA A 600 -8.75 15.25 -25.26
N ILE A 601 -8.01 15.01 -24.18
CA ILE A 601 -8.53 15.08 -22.79
C ILE A 601 -8.98 16.52 -22.46
N ARG A 602 -8.22 17.52 -22.92
CA ARG A 602 -8.56 18.93 -22.75
C ARG A 602 -9.86 19.29 -23.47
N ASP A 603 -10.01 18.87 -24.72
CA ASP A 603 -11.19 19.19 -25.53
C ASP A 603 -12.43 18.44 -25.01
N GLU A 604 -12.29 17.19 -24.56
CA GLU A 604 -13.35 16.42 -23.89
C GLU A 604 -13.83 17.12 -22.60
N PHE A 605 -12.88 17.62 -21.79
CA PHE A 605 -13.22 18.39 -20.60
C PHE A 605 -13.99 19.67 -20.95
N LEU A 606 -13.53 20.45 -21.92
CA LEU A 606 -14.19 21.70 -22.32
C LEU A 606 -15.59 21.44 -22.89
N TRP A 607 -15.75 20.38 -23.68
CA TRP A 607 -17.04 19.93 -24.18
C TRP A 607 -17.98 19.51 -23.05
N SER A 608 -17.48 18.76 -22.05
CA SER A 608 -18.28 18.30 -20.90
C SER A 608 -18.87 19.44 -20.05
N VAL A 609 -18.24 20.62 -20.08
CA VAL A 609 -18.72 21.84 -19.39
C VAL A 609 -19.48 22.80 -20.31
N GLY A 610 -19.82 22.34 -21.52
CA GLY A 610 -20.64 23.05 -22.49
C GLY A 610 -19.90 24.13 -23.29
N ILE A 611 -18.58 24.02 -23.45
CA ILE A 611 -17.74 24.97 -24.20
C ILE A 611 -17.33 24.36 -25.55
N THR A 612 -17.61 25.08 -26.63
CA THR A 612 -17.14 24.75 -27.98
C THR A 612 -15.77 25.39 -28.23
N VAL A 613 -14.84 24.67 -28.85
CA VAL A 613 -13.47 25.16 -29.13
C VAL A 613 -13.25 25.27 -30.63
N LEU A 614 -12.80 26.43 -31.11
CA LEU A 614 -12.31 26.65 -32.48
C LEU A 614 -10.79 26.81 -32.46
N ARG A 615 -10.08 26.13 -33.35
CA ARG A 615 -8.62 26.18 -33.45
C ARG A 615 -8.19 26.76 -34.79
N TYR A 616 -7.28 27.74 -34.76
CA TYR A 616 -6.70 28.32 -35.97
C TYR A 616 -5.17 28.26 -35.92
N ALA A 617 -4.56 27.90 -37.04
CA ALA A 617 -3.10 27.96 -37.17
C ALA A 617 -2.63 29.43 -37.20
N ASN A 618 -1.50 29.72 -36.55
CA ASN A 618 -0.96 31.07 -36.45
C ASN A 618 -0.77 31.79 -37.80
N ASN A 619 -0.41 31.07 -38.87
CA ASN A 619 -0.24 31.66 -40.22
C ASN A 619 -1.57 32.13 -40.83
N LEU A 620 -2.68 31.42 -40.56
CA LEU A 620 -3.99 31.75 -41.10
C LEU A 620 -4.50 33.11 -40.59
N ILE A 621 -4.12 33.48 -39.35
CA ILE A 621 -4.43 34.81 -38.78
C ILE A 621 -3.76 35.94 -39.57
N PHE A 622 -2.58 35.71 -40.14
CA PHE A 622 -1.88 36.71 -40.93
C PHE A 622 -2.30 36.71 -42.40
N GLU A 623 -2.64 35.54 -42.95
CA GLU A 623 -2.97 35.36 -44.36
C GLU A 623 -4.45 35.68 -44.68
N ASN A 624 -5.38 35.34 -43.78
CA ASN A 624 -6.82 35.50 -44.00
C ASN A 624 -7.59 35.78 -42.70
N LEU A 625 -7.29 36.90 -42.05
CA LEU A 625 -7.98 37.31 -40.82
C LEU A 625 -9.50 37.46 -41.02
N GLU A 626 -9.95 38.02 -42.15
CA GLU A 626 -11.38 38.25 -42.37
C GLU A 626 -12.16 36.94 -42.52
N GLY A 627 -11.57 35.92 -43.15
CA GLY A 627 -12.15 34.58 -43.22
C GLY A 627 -12.25 33.91 -41.84
N VAL A 628 -11.23 34.06 -41.00
CA VAL A 628 -11.26 33.58 -39.60
C VAL A 628 -12.37 34.30 -38.81
N LEU A 629 -12.54 35.60 -39.01
CA LEU A 629 -13.59 36.35 -38.33
C LEU A 629 -15.00 35.95 -38.80
N GLU A 630 -15.22 35.68 -40.10
CA GLU A 630 -16.53 35.20 -40.59
C GLU A 630 -16.86 33.80 -40.06
N ASP A 631 -15.89 32.89 -40.00
CA ASP A 631 -16.08 31.55 -39.41
C ASP A 631 -16.46 31.64 -37.92
N VAL A 632 -15.80 32.51 -37.15
CA VAL A 632 -16.20 32.82 -35.77
C VAL A 632 -17.61 33.45 -35.73
N ARG A 633 -17.97 34.35 -36.66
CA ARG A 633 -19.33 34.94 -36.72
C ARG A 633 -20.40 33.87 -36.97
N GLU A 634 -20.17 32.90 -37.83
CA GLU A 634 -21.12 31.81 -38.09
C GLU A 634 -21.41 31.01 -36.82
N HIS A 635 -20.36 30.66 -36.06
CA HIS A 635 -20.49 29.96 -34.78
C HIS A 635 -21.16 30.80 -33.68
N LEU A 636 -20.95 32.12 -33.68
CA LEU A 636 -21.65 33.03 -32.77
C LEU A 636 -23.14 33.18 -33.12
N ARG A 637 -23.50 33.13 -34.42
CA ARG A 637 -24.89 33.24 -34.90
C ARG A 637 -25.69 31.96 -34.62
N SER A 638 -25.11 30.78 -34.81
CA SER A 638 -25.75 29.50 -34.48
C SER A 638 -26.05 29.35 -32.98
N SER A 639 -25.18 29.92 -32.13
CA SER A 639 -25.36 29.94 -30.68
C SER A 639 -26.46 30.91 -30.20
N SER A 640 -26.89 31.85 -31.05
CA SER A 640 -27.83 32.93 -30.70
C SER A 640 -29.30 32.59 -30.97
N SER A 641 -29.59 31.60 -31.82
CA SER A 641 -30.96 31.21 -32.16
C SER A 641 -31.71 30.48 -31.03
N ASP A 642 -31.00 29.94 -30.03
CA ASP A 642 -31.61 29.23 -28.89
C ASP A 642 -31.99 30.14 -27.71
N SER A 643 -31.73 31.46 -27.80
CA SER A 643 -31.91 32.41 -26.69
C SER A 643 -33.22 33.23 -26.70
N LEU A 644 -34.15 32.97 -27.62
CA LEU A 644 -35.43 33.71 -27.74
C LEU A 644 -36.63 32.93 -27.19
N LYS A 645 -36.63 32.55 -25.90
CA LYS A 645 -37.85 32.27 -25.13
C LYS A 645 -37.67 32.69 -23.66
N GLY A 646 -38.22 33.85 -23.29
CA GLY A 646 -38.37 34.27 -21.89
C GLY A 646 -38.13 35.77 -21.66
N GLU A 647 -39.12 36.61 -21.99
CA GLU A 647 -39.13 38.05 -21.71
C GLU A 647 -39.25 38.39 -20.21
N SER A 648 -38.52 39.45 -19.81
CA SER A 648 -38.78 40.56 -18.86
C SER A 648 -39.37 40.26 -17.46
N VAL A 649 -38.92 40.90 -16.38
CA VAL A 649 -39.23 42.29 -16.03
C VAL A 649 -38.10 42.96 -15.21
N ARG A 650 -37.88 44.25 -15.50
CA ARG A 650 -36.94 45.20 -14.88
C ARG A 650 -37.40 45.67 -13.49
N THR A 651 -36.47 46.06 -12.61
CA THR A 651 -36.30 47.46 -12.11
C THR A 651 -35.09 47.62 -11.19
N SER A 652 -34.43 48.78 -11.29
CA SER A 652 -33.33 49.31 -10.45
C SER A 652 -33.89 50.28 -9.37
N PRO A 653 -33.09 51.09 -8.61
CA PRO A 653 -32.48 50.74 -7.32
C PRO A 653 -32.70 51.76 -6.15
N SER A 654 -32.24 51.38 -4.93
CA SER A 654 -31.83 52.21 -3.75
C SER A 654 -32.92 52.71 -2.77
N PRO A 655 -32.63 53.15 -1.49
CA PRO A 655 -31.36 53.21 -0.72
C PRO A 655 -31.43 52.78 0.80
N SER A 656 -30.25 52.59 1.41
CA SER A 656 -29.83 52.85 2.83
C SER A 656 -30.75 52.61 4.05
N LEU A 657 -30.27 51.87 5.08
CA LEU A 657 -29.89 52.37 6.43
C LEU A 657 -29.61 51.23 7.45
N LYS A 658 -28.55 51.46 8.24
CA LYS A 658 -28.18 51.04 9.62
C LYS A 658 -28.90 49.86 10.34
N GLY A 659 -28.06 48.99 10.90
CA GLY A 659 -28.04 48.61 12.34
C GLY A 659 -29.08 47.59 12.81
N GLY A 660 -28.64 46.45 13.31
CA GLY A 660 -29.49 45.51 14.06
C GLY A 660 -28.86 44.13 14.20
N GLU A 661 -28.78 43.71 15.45
CA GLU A 661 -28.42 42.41 16.03
C GLU A 661 -28.78 41.16 15.20
N GLN A 662 -27.87 40.18 15.18
CA GLN A 662 -28.13 38.82 14.68
C GLN A 662 -28.75 37.98 15.81
N GLU A 663 -30.06 37.71 15.70
CA GLU A 663 -30.71 36.57 16.33
C GLU A 663 -30.74 35.38 15.37
N ASN A 664 -30.65 34.18 15.96
CA ASN A 664 -30.73 32.87 15.33
C ASN A 664 -32.04 32.68 14.55
N GLU A 665 -31.96 32.26 13.29
CA GLU A 665 -33.04 31.50 12.65
C GLU A 665 -32.52 30.20 12.02
N SER A 666 -33.18 29.13 12.45
CA SER A 666 -33.01 27.74 12.08
C SER A 666 -33.34 27.47 10.62
N ILE A 667 -32.38 26.91 9.87
CA ILE A 667 -32.63 26.31 8.55
C ILE A 667 -33.13 24.88 8.79
N SER A 668 -34.36 24.60 8.38
CA SER A 668 -34.90 23.25 8.31
C SER A 668 -34.10 22.40 7.30
N PRO A 669 -33.82 21.12 7.60
CA PRO A 669 -33.00 20.29 6.71
C PRO A 669 -33.75 19.95 5.42
N PRO A 670 -33.04 19.84 4.28
CA PRO A 670 -33.64 19.37 3.04
C PRO A 670 -34.03 17.89 3.16
N SER A 671 -35.07 17.52 2.41
CA SER A 671 -35.68 16.20 2.33
C SER A 671 -34.68 15.08 2.09
N LYS A 672 -34.83 13.99 2.87
CA LYS A 672 -34.08 12.74 2.78
C LYS A 672 -34.51 11.92 1.57
N GLU A 673 -33.77 11.96 0.48
CA GLU A 673 -33.80 10.90 -0.53
C GLU A 673 -32.36 10.53 -0.92
N GLY A 674 -32.00 9.26 -0.72
CA GLY A 674 -30.77 8.63 -1.25
C GLY A 674 -29.50 8.69 -0.39
N GLN A 675 -29.54 8.36 0.90
CA GLN A 675 -28.31 8.14 1.68
C GLN A 675 -27.88 6.68 1.56
N GLY A 676 -26.80 6.41 0.80
CA GLY A 676 -26.11 5.12 0.83
C GLY A 676 -25.56 4.81 2.24
N VAL A 677 -25.36 3.53 2.53
CA VAL A 677 -24.83 3.04 3.83
C VAL A 677 -23.46 3.67 4.11
N VAL A 678 -23.19 4.08 5.34
CA VAL A 678 -21.88 4.62 5.74
C VAL A 678 -21.00 3.46 6.20
N PHE A 679 -19.75 3.38 5.73
CA PHE A 679 -18.78 2.39 6.24
C PHE A 679 -18.47 2.61 7.73
N ASP A 680 -18.35 1.54 8.51
CA ASP A 680 -17.93 1.61 9.92
C ASP A 680 -16.42 1.68 10.06
N TYR A 681 -15.70 0.99 9.17
CA TYR A 681 -14.25 0.90 9.20
C TYR A 681 -13.62 1.14 7.82
N ILE A 682 -12.60 1.98 7.79
CA ILE A 682 -11.73 2.18 6.62
C ILE A 682 -10.34 1.71 6.98
N LEU A 683 -9.80 0.74 6.27
CA LEU A 683 -8.55 0.10 6.61
C LEU A 683 -7.75 -0.23 5.36
N GLY A 684 -6.42 -0.36 5.45
CA GLY A 684 -5.63 -0.77 4.30
C GLY A 684 -4.16 -0.41 4.38
N ASN A 685 -3.44 -0.71 3.30
CA ASN A 685 -2.03 -0.37 3.10
C ASN A 685 -1.85 0.38 1.76
N PRO A 686 -2.13 1.69 1.72
CA PRO A 686 -2.01 2.46 0.49
C PRO A 686 -0.55 2.61 0.04
N PRO A 687 -0.30 2.91 -1.25
CA PRO A 687 1.04 2.85 -1.84
C PRO A 687 2.01 3.90 -1.32
N PHE A 688 3.29 3.51 -1.12
CA PHE A 688 4.36 4.39 -0.63
C PHE A 688 5.23 4.87 -1.80
N VAL A 689 5.11 6.14 -2.17
CA VAL A 689 5.89 6.72 -3.25
C VAL A 689 6.38 8.11 -2.85
N GLY A 690 7.67 8.19 -2.50
CA GLY A 690 8.29 9.45 -2.12
C GLY A 690 8.32 10.46 -3.27
N LYS A 691 8.29 11.75 -2.94
CA LYS A 691 8.14 12.89 -3.89
C LYS A 691 8.97 12.84 -5.18
N HIS A 692 10.17 12.26 -5.16
CA HIS A 692 11.06 12.18 -6.32
C HIS A 692 10.80 10.97 -7.23
N LEU A 693 10.07 9.97 -6.73
CA LEU A 693 9.73 8.73 -7.42
C LEU A 693 8.30 8.73 -7.98
N GLN A 694 7.48 9.72 -7.61
CA GLN A 694 6.10 9.85 -8.12
C GLN A 694 6.10 10.10 -9.63
N ASN A 695 5.28 9.32 -10.34
CA ASN A 695 5.04 9.51 -11.78
C ASN A 695 4.16 10.76 -12.02
N SER A 696 3.85 11.06 -13.29
CA SER A 696 3.05 12.25 -13.67
C SER A 696 1.62 12.19 -13.14
N GLU A 697 0.97 11.03 -13.19
CA GLU A 697 -0.40 10.84 -12.73
C GLU A 697 -0.51 10.98 -11.21
N GLN A 698 0.36 10.32 -10.45
CA GLN A 698 0.45 10.43 -8.99
C GLN A 698 0.70 11.88 -8.55
N LYS A 699 1.51 12.64 -9.29
CA LYS A 699 1.69 14.08 -9.02
C LYS A 699 0.40 14.87 -9.27
N SER A 700 -0.33 14.57 -10.34
CA SER A 700 -1.63 15.18 -10.61
C SER A 700 -2.63 14.88 -9.49
N ASP A 701 -2.69 13.63 -9.02
CA ASP A 701 -3.54 13.23 -7.89
C ASP A 701 -3.18 13.99 -6.62
N MET A 702 -1.89 14.12 -6.30
CA MET A 702 -1.42 14.91 -5.16
C MET A 702 -1.80 16.38 -5.29
N GLU A 703 -1.71 16.97 -6.48
CA GLU A 703 -2.12 18.36 -6.75
C GLU A 703 -3.63 18.57 -6.56
N ILE A 704 -4.46 17.60 -6.97
CA ILE A 704 -5.91 17.63 -6.80
C ILE A 704 -6.29 17.49 -5.33
N ILE A 705 -5.77 16.46 -4.65
CA ILE A 705 -6.11 16.15 -3.26
C ILE A 705 -5.63 17.25 -2.31
N PHE A 706 -4.41 17.75 -2.49
CA PHE A 706 -3.83 18.81 -1.66
C PHE A 706 -4.01 20.21 -2.25
N ALA A 707 -5.02 20.42 -3.09
CA ALA A 707 -5.29 21.73 -3.67
C ALA A 707 -5.42 22.82 -2.59
N GLY A 708 -4.54 23.84 -2.67
CA GLY A 708 -4.48 24.94 -1.72
C GLY A 708 -3.63 24.70 -0.46
N VAL A 709 -3.00 23.53 -0.31
CA VAL A 709 -2.11 23.22 0.82
C VAL A 709 -0.67 23.60 0.48
N ASN A 710 -0.10 24.53 1.25
CA ASN A 710 1.26 25.02 1.02
C ASN A 710 2.31 23.93 1.35
N GLY A 711 3.21 23.68 0.42
CA GLY A 711 4.32 22.75 0.61
C GLY A 711 3.99 21.28 0.33
N ALA A 712 2.75 20.96 -0.09
CA ALA A 712 2.31 19.57 -0.33
C ALA A 712 3.19 18.76 -1.30
N GLY A 713 3.92 19.43 -2.21
CA GLY A 713 4.86 18.77 -3.14
C GLY A 713 6.04 18.03 -2.50
N VAL A 714 6.19 18.03 -1.16
CA VAL A 714 7.18 17.19 -0.46
C VAL A 714 6.60 15.94 0.19
N LEU A 715 5.28 15.77 0.17
CA LEU A 715 4.58 14.66 0.80
C LEU A 715 4.77 13.36 0.00
N ASP A 716 4.86 12.25 0.72
CA ASP A 716 4.74 10.91 0.17
C ASP A 716 3.31 10.68 -0.35
N TYR A 717 3.17 9.86 -1.38
CA TYR A 717 1.90 9.59 -2.04
C TYR A 717 0.83 9.04 -1.08
N VAL A 718 1.23 8.22 -0.10
CA VAL A 718 0.34 7.67 0.94
C VAL A 718 -0.40 8.77 1.73
N CYS A 719 0.16 9.99 1.81
CA CYS A 719 -0.47 11.10 2.52
C CYS A 719 -1.84 11.48 1.92
N ALA A 720 -2.06 11.23 0.62
CA ALA A 720 -3.32 11.52 -0.05
C ALA A 720 -4.50 10.74 0.56
N TRP A 721 -4.28 9.47 0.94
CA TRP A 721 -5.31 8.64 1.58
C TRP A 721 -5.70 9.13 2.97
N TYR A 722 -4.75 9.68 3.75
CA TYR A 722 -5.09 10.30 5.05
C TYR A 722 -5.99 11.53 4.86
N LEU A 723 -5.66 12.39 3.89
CA LEU A 723 -6.47 13.57 3.63
C LEU A 723 -7.85 13.19 3.09
N LYS A 724 -7.89 12.23 2.17
CA LYS A 724 -9.14 11.74 1.56
C LYS A 724 -10.04 11.03 2.58
N ALA A 725 -9.47 10.18 3.44
CA ALA A 725 -10.21 9.60 4.56
C ALA A 725 -10.74 10.68 5.49
N SER A 726 -9.95 11.71 5.79
CA SER A 726 -10.38 12.82 6.65
C SER A 726 -11.51 13.66 6.05
N GLN A 727 -11.49 13.86 4.73
CA GLN A 727 -12.58 14.46 3.97
C GLN A 727 -13.83 13.60 4.02
N TYR A 728 -13.70 12.29 3.79
CA TYR A 728 -14.79 11.33 3.89
C TYR A 728 -15.41 11.35 5.30
N LEU A 729 -14.60 11.24 6.35
CA LEU A 729 -15.06 11.30 7.74
C LEU A 729 -15.86 12.58 8.04
N ASN A 730 -15.35 13.75 7.65
CA ASN A 730 -16.05 15.03 7.85
C ASN A 730 -17.35 15.15 7.06
N SER A 731 -17.49 14.35 6.00
CA SER A 731 -18.67 14.33 5.16
C SER A 731 -19.77 13.41 5.72
N CYS A 732 -19.41 12.44 6.57
CA CYS A 732 -20.35 11.51 7.19
C CYS A 732 -21.29 12.21 8.19
N PRO A 733 -22.50 11.66 8.42
CA PRO A 733 -23.39 12.18 9.47
C PRO A 733 -22.68 12.19 10.83
N PRO A 734 -22.91 13.21 11.67
CA PRO A 734 -22.33 13.23 13.00
C PRO A 734 -22.82 12.01 13.81
N PRO A 735 -21.94 11.35 14.57
CA PRO A 735 -22.31 10.16 15.34
C PRO A 735 -23.34 10.51 16.42
N SER A 736 -24.12 9.50 16.83
CA SER A 736 -25.05 9.65 17.96
C SER A 736 -24.32 10.04 19.26
N LYS A 737 -25.05 10.59 20.25
CA LYS A 737 -24.46 11.01 21.55
C LYS A 737 -23.68 9.89 22.26
N GLU A 738 -23.99 8.64 21.96
CA GLU A 738 -23.35 7.44 22.53
C GLU A 738 -22.18 6.91 21.69
N GLY A 739 -21.86 7.54 20.55
CA GLY A 739 -20.77 7.13 19.67
C GLY A 739 -21.10 5.98 18.70
N LEU A 740 -22.35 5.50 18.68
CA LEU A 740 -22.78 4.58 17.62
C LEU A 740 -22.82 5.32 16.27
N GLY A 741 -22.22 4.69 15.24
CA GLY A 741 -22.15 5.18 13.87
C GLY A 741 -20.92 6.03 13.54
N GLU A 742 -19.89 6.06 14.39
CA GLU A 742 -18.63 6.74 14.05
C GLU A 742 -17.73 5.84 13.20
N VAL A 743 -17.32 6.35 12.04
CA VAL A 743 -16.35 5.69 11.17
C VAL A 743 -14.94 5.80 11.77
N LYS A 744 -14.26 4.66 11.91
CA LYS A 744 -12.85 4.61 12.34
C LYS A 744 -11.95 4.20 11.18
N CYS A 745 -10.75 4.77 11.13
CA CYS A 745 -9.78 4.50 10.09
C CYS A 745 -8.50 3.90 10.66
N ALA A 746 -7.80 3.05 9.92
CA ALA A 746 -6.40 2.76 10.18
C ALA A 746 -5.63 2.45 8.91
N PHE A 747 -4.45 3.04 8.74
CA PHE A 747 -3.59 2.77 7.59
C PHE A 747 -2.19 2.32 8.00
N VAL A 748 -1.65 1.37 7.25
CA VAL A 748 -0.20 1.14 7.19
C VAL A 748 0.44 2.25 6.35
N SER A 749 1.60 2.76 6.76
CA SER A 749 2.27 3.84 6.04
C SER A 749 3.78 3.82 6.22
N THR A 750 4.52 4.45 5.31
CA THR A 750 5.94 4.76 5.55
C THR A 750 6.10 5.61 6.81
N SER A 751 7.09 5.28 7.64
CA SER A 751 7.40 6.04 8.86
C SER A 751 7.66 7.54 8.63
N SER A 752 8.00 7.93 7.39
CA SER A 752 8.27 9.31 7.01
C SER A 752 7.08 10.27 7.18
N ILE A 753 5.83 9.79 7.25
CA ILE A 753 4.67 10.66 7.53
C ILE A 753 4.58 11.13 8.99
N SER A 754 5.40 10.53 9.85
CA SER A 754 5.51 10.85 11.29
C SER A 754 6.88 11.43 11.65
N GLN A 755 7.71 11.76 10.63
CA GLN A 755 9.09 12.22 10.80
C GLN A 755 9.46 13.32 9.78
N GLY A 756 10.35 14.24 10.15
CA GLY A 756 10.89 15.23 9.21
C GLY A 756 9.89 16.30 8.75
N GLU A 757 10.06 16.75 7.50
CA GLU A 757 9.31 17.91 6.96
C GLU A 757 7.85 17.63 6.62
N GLN A 758 7.47 16.35 6.45
CA GLN A 758 6.12 15.96 6.03
C GLN A 758 5.09 16.16 7.16
N VAL A 759 5.50 15.93 8.41
CA VAL A 759 4.61 15.99 9.58
C VAL A 759 3.94 17.35 9.69
N GLY A 760 4.75 18.39 9.50
CA GLY A 760 4.34 19.79 9.54
C GLY A 760 3.20 20.12 8.59
N ILE A 761 3.16 19.47 7.43
CA ILE A 761 2.27 19.81 6.32
C ILE A 761 1.01 18.95 6.41
N LEU A 762 1.17 17.63 6.51
CA LEU A 762 0.05 16.69 6.57
C LEU A 762 -0.80 16.93 7.82
N TRP A 763 -0.20 16.83 9.00
CA TRP A 763 -0.95 16.83 10.26
C TRP A 763 -1.51 18.20 10.62
N GLN A 764 -0.93 19.27 10.07
CA GLN A 764 -1.55 20.59 10.17
C GLN A 764 -2.93 20.60 9.53
N GLU A 765 -3.11 19.98 8.36
CA GLU A 765 -4.43 19.82 7.74
C GLU A 765 -5.30 18.85 8.55
N LEU A 766 -4.81 17.65 8.87
CA LEU A 766 -5.61 16.62 9.55
C LEU A 766 -6.16 17.10 10.90
N TYR A 767 -5.32 17.70 11.75
CA TYR A 767 -5.74 18.15 13.08
C TYR A 767 -6.46 19.50 13.06
N ASN A 768 -5.95 20.50 12.33
CA ASN A 768 -6.53 21.84 12.44
C ASN A 768 -7.77 22.00 11.57
N ARG A 769 -7.76 21.45 10.36
CA ARG A 769 -8.87 21.58 9.41
C ARG A 769 -9.90 20.48 9.60
N TYR A 770 -9.48 19.22 9.66
CA TYR A 770 -10.39 18.08 9.70
C TYR A 770 -10.64 17.51 11.11
N LYS A 771 -9.97 18.05 12.15
CA LYS A 771 -10.16 17.68 13.57
C LYS A 771 -9.90 16.20 13.87
N ILE A 772 -9.03 15.57 13.10
CA ILE A 772 -8.67 14.16 13.27
C ILE A 772 -7.98 13.93 14.62
N LYS A 773 -8.24 12.77 15.23
CA LYS A 773 -7.62 12.28 16.46
C LYS A 773 -7.01 10.92 16.21
N ILE A 774 -5.76 10.74 16.63
CA ILE A 774 -5.11 9.42 16.63
C ILE A 774 -5.63 8.62 17.84
N HIS A 775 -6.09 7.40 17.58
CA HIS A 775 -6.63 6.43 18.54
C HIS A 775 -5.58 5.44 18.98
N PHE A 776 -4.82 4.88 18.04
CA PHE A 776 -3.69 4.01 18.33
C PHE A 776 -2.59 4.17 17.29
N ALA A 777 -1.37 3.76 17.63
CA ALA A 777 -0.27 3.75 16.67
C ALA A 777 0.74 2.63 16.92
N HIS A 778 1.12 1.90 15.87
CA HIS A 778 2.36 1.14 15.85
C HIS A 778 3.49 2.05 15.41
N ARG A 779 4.52 2.17 16.26
CA ARG A 779 5.75 2.89 15.94
C ARG A 779 6.58 2.09 14.94
N THR A 780 7.68 2.69 14.50
CA THR A 780 8.50 2.17 13.40
C THR A 780 8.88 0.70 13.59
N PHE A 781 8.47 -0.14 12.64
CA PHE A 781 8.89 -1.54 12.52
C PHE A 781 9.33 -1.84 11.09
N SER A 782 10.14 -2.89 10.93
CA SER A 782 10.59 -3.36 9.62
C SER A 782 9.41 -4.05 8.93
N TRP A 783 9.07 -3.60 7.73
CA TRP A 783 8.15 -4.32 6.88
C TRP A 783 8.84 -5.55 6.30
N SER A 784 8.13 -6.66 6.33
CA SER A 784 8.50 -7.88 5.63
C SER A 784 7.22 -8.59 5.21
N ASN A 785 7.22 -9.14 4.00
CA ASN A 785 6.27 -10.15 3.56
C ASN A 785 7.04 -11.39 3.09
N GLU A 786 6.31 -12.41 2.68
CA GLU A 786 6.82 -13.76 2.42
C GLU A 786 7.24 -13.96 0.95
N ALA A 787 7.07 -12.97 0.08
CA ALA A 787 7.42 -13.07 -1.34
C ALA A 787 8.88 -12.71 -1.67
N LYS A 788 9.34 -13.17 -2.85
CA LYS A 788 10.64 -12.78 -3.40
C LYS A 788 10.72 -11.27 -3.61
N GLY A 789 11.84 -10.66 -3.23
CA GLY A 789 12.12 -9.22 -3.43
C GLY A 789 11.47 -8.29 -2.40
N ASN A 790 11.55 -8.63 -1.11
CA ASN A 790 11.05 -7.81 -0.01
C ASN A 790 11.49 -6.35 -0.10
N ALA A 791 10.53 -5.43 0.02
CA ALA A 791 10.82 -4.02 0.17
C ALA A 791 11.46 -3.77 1.53
N ALA A 792 12.71 -3.29 1.55
CA ALA A 792 13.39 -2.86 2.77
C ALA A 792 12.83 -1.50 3.22
N VAL A 793 11.60 -1.49 3.77
CA VAL A 793 10.89 -0.28 4.19
C VAL A 793 10.53 -0.37 5.67
N HIS A 794 10.60 0.77 6.35
CA HIS A 794 10.17 0.93 7.72
C HIS A 794 8.76 1.53 7.76
N CYS A 795 7.82 0.81 8.37
CA CYS A 795 6.41 1.16 8.42
C CYS A 795 5.97 1.64 9.81
N VAL A 796 4.85 2.34 9.82
CA VAL A 796 4.02 2.66 10.98
C VAL A 796 2.58 2.23 10.68
N ILE A 797 1.77 2.03 11.71
CA ILE A 797 0.32 1.86 11.56
C ILE A 797 -0.33 2.94 12.40
N ILE A 798 -1.28 3.69 11.83
CA ILE A 798 -1.94 4.78 12.53
C ILE A 798 -3.45 4.58 12.44
N GLY A 799 -4.08 4.34 13.59
CA GLY A 799 -5.53 4.33 13.74
C GLY A 799 -6.04 5.70 14.17
N PHE A 800 -7.07 6.20 13.52
CA PHE A 800 -7.59 7.55 13.73
C PHE A 800 -9.10 7.67 13.45
N GLY A 801 -9.71 8.72 13.96
CA GLY A 801 -11.13 9.08 13.73
C GLY A 801 -11.38 10.56 14.00
N LEU A 802 -12.64 10.96 14.05
CA LEU A 802 -13.02 12.37 14.35
C LEU A 802 -13.12 12.63 15.85
N ARG A 803 -13.65 11.67 16.60
CA ARG A 803 -13.81 11.78 18.04
C ARG A 803 -12.55 11.35 18.74
N ASP A 804 -12.33 11.94 19.91
CA ASP A 804 -11.29 11.47 20.81
C ASP A 804 -11.75 10.22 21.59
N ILE A 805 -10.80 9.37 21.98
CA ILE A 805 -11.05 8.17 22.80
C ILE A 805 -10.18 8.18 24.05
N GLU A 806 -10.67 7.57 25.13
CA GLU A 806 -9.94 7.54 26.41
C GLU A 806 -8.80 6.50 26.41
N ASN A 807 -9.01 5.35 25.77
CA ASN A 807 -8.11 4.21 25.84
C ASN A 807 -7.13 4.17 24.65
N LYS A 808 -6.37 5.24 24.44
CA LYS A 808 -5.38 5.28 23.36
C LYS A 808 -4.20 4.36 23.63
N LYS A 809 -3.65 3.79 22.56
CA LYS A 809 -2.58 2.79 22.63
C LYS A 809 -1.42 3.11 21.70
N ILE A 810 -0.20 3.02 22.21
CA ILE A 810 1.02 3.01 21.40
C ILE A 810 1.63 1.62 21.49
N PHE A 811 2.07 1.09 20.35
CA PHE A 811 2.78 -0.17 20.25
C PHE A 811 4.25 0.10 19.92
N ASP A 812 5.12 -0.17 20.89
CA ASP A 812 6.56 0.08 20.87
C ASP A 812 7.33 -1.19 20.48
N TYR A 813 8.41 -1.04 19.70
CA TYR A 813 9.26 -2.14 19.23
C TYR A 813 10.67 -2.00 19.79
N ALA A 814 11.09 -2.95 20.63
CA ALA A 814 12.47 -3.01 21.14
C ALA A 814 13.45 -3.43 20.03
N ASP A 815 13.05 -4.42 19.23
CA ASP A 815 13.63 -4.76 17.94
C ASP A 815 12.58 -4.45 16.87
N ILE A 816 12.96 -3.69 15.84
CA ILE A 816 12.08 -3.32 14.72
C ILE A 816 11.57 -4.56 13.95
N LYS A 817 12.21 -5.72 14.09
CA LYS A 817 11.75 -7.00 13.51
C LYS A 817 10.95 -7.85 14.49
N GLY A 818 10.92 -7.48 15.76
CA GLY A 818 10.29 -8.24 16.84
C GLY A 818 8.79 -7.96 17.02
N GLU A 819 8.24 -8.49 18.12
CA GLU A 819 6.86 -8.22 18.53
C GLU A 819 6.71 -6.86 19.22
N PRO A 820 5.55 -6.20 19.07
CA PRO A 820 5.27 -4.96 19.77
C PRO A 820 5.00 -5.17 21.26
N THR A 821 5.25 -4.14 22.04
CA THR A 821 4.78 -3.97 23.42
C THR A 821 3.71 -2.88 23.47
N GLU A 822 2.52 -3.20 24.01
CA GLU A 822 1.41 -2.24 24.13
C GLU A 822 1.61 -1.32 25.34
N ARG A 823 1.36 -0.03 25.15
CA ARG A 823 1.30 0.98 26.21
C ARG A 823 0.07 1.86 26.06
N LYS A 824 -0.68 2.02 27.16
CA LYS A 824 -1.79 2.97 27.23
C LYS A 824 -1.28 4.39 27.46
N VAL A 825 -1.85 5.34 26.74
CA VAL A 825 -1.44 6.76 26.76
C VAL A 825 -2.64 7.68 26.78
N ARG A 826 -2.44 8.91 27.25
CA ARG A 826 -3.52 9.92 27.29
C ARG A 826 -3.82 10.53 25.93
N ASN A 827 -2.77 10.79 25.17
CA ASN A 827 -2.87 11.33 23.82
C ASN A 827 -1.72 10.82 22.94
N ILE A 828 -1.93 10.76 21.63
CA ILE A 828 -0.91 10.40 20.66
C ILE A 828 -0.75 11.56 19.69
N ASN A 829 0.45 12.13 19.64
CA ASN A 829 0.77 13.23 18.73
C ASN A 829 1.22 12.72 17.34
N PRO A 830 1.43 13.59 16.36
CA PRO A 830 1.84 13.24 14.99
C PRO A 830 3.19 12.51 14.86
N TYR A 831 4.02 12.56 15.90
CA TYR A 831 5.31 11.86 15.99
C TYR A 831 5.18 10.50 16.68
N LEU A 832 3.93 10.02 16.82
CA LEU A 832 3.54 8.75 17.44
C LEU A 832 4.09 8.60 18.86
N ALA A 833 4.12 9.72 19.59
CA ALA A 833 4.56 9.81 20.96
C ALA A 833 3.44 10.34 21.85
N GLU A 834 3.56 10.11 23.16
CA GLU A 834 2.63 10.71 24.11
C GLU A 834 2.90 12.21 24.24
N GLY A 835 1.85 13.02 24.19
CA GLY A 835 1.95 14.48 24.25
C GLY A 835 0.75 15.16 23.59
N ASN A 836 0.70 16.49 23.66
CA ASN A 836 -0.35 17.29 23.01
C ASN A 836 -0.28 17.22 21.49
N ASP A 837 -1.35 17.65 20.81
CA ASP A 837 -1.50 17.71 19.35
C ASP A 837 -0.60 18.80 18.72
N LEU A 838 0.71 18.70 18.93
CA LEU A 838 1.69 19.65 18.43
C LEU A 838 2.19 19.24 17.05
N VAL A 839 2.47 20.24 16.23
CA VAL A 839 3.02 20.08 14.89
C VAL A 839 4.26 20.95 14.77
N ILE A 840 5.41 20.37 14.42
CA ILE A 840 6.65 21.12 14.23
C ILE A 840 6.73 21.60 12.79
N LEU A 841 6.60 22.91 12.62
CA LEU A 841 6.71 23.55 11.31
C LEU A 841 8.16 23.85 10.95
N LYS A 842 8.42 23.94 9.64
CA LYS A 842 9.71 24.38 9.11
C LYS A 842 10.03 25.80 9.56
N ARG A 843 11.23 26.02 10.11
CA ARG A 843 11.71 27.35 10.54
C ARG A 843 13.02 27.71 9.86
N THR A 844 13.17 28.96 9.47
CA THR A 844 14.42 29.49 8.90
C THR A 844 15.38 30.02 9.96
N LYS A 845 14.87 30.34 11.15
CA LYS A 845 15.65 30.81 12.31
C LYS A 845 15.39 29.92 13.53
N PRO A 846 16.39 29.72 14.41
CA PRO A 846 16.21 29.04 15.67
C PRO A 846 15.09 29.63 16.52
N ILE A 847 14.36 28.76 17.24
CA ILE A 847 13.33 29.16 18.19
C ILE A 847 13.94 29.74 19.48
N CYS A 848 15.10 29.21 19.89
CA CYS A 848 15.90 29.72 20.99
C CYS A 848 16.97 30.71 20.49
N ASN A 849 17.50 31.54 21.39
CA ASN A 849 18.58 32.47 21.08
C ASN A 849 19.94 31.74 20.99
N VAL A 850 20.17 31.06 19.87
CA VAL A 850 21.41 30.33 19.56
C VAL A 850 21.95 30.72 18.18
N PRO A 851 23.25 30.51 17.89
CA PRO A 851 23.82 30.80 16.58
C PRO A 851 23.10 30.09 15.44
N SER A 852 23.07 30.69 14.25
CA SER A 852 22.42 30.07 13.09
C SER A 852 23.29 28.97 12.49
N MET A 853 22.66 27.84 12.15
CA MET A 853 23.28 26.77 11.37
C MET A 853 23.16 27.04 9.87
N LEU A 854 24.29 27.03 9.18
CA LEU A 854 24.43 27.30 7.75
C LEU A 854 24.68 26.01 6.96
N ALA A 855 24.20 25.97 5.71
CA ALA A 855 24.49 24.87 4.80
C ALA A 855 25.93 24.96 4.27
N GLY A 856 26.56 23.80 4.04
CA GLY A 856 27.86 23.73 3.37
C GLY A 856 27.79 24.06 1.87
N ASN A 857 28.85 23.75 1.15
CA ASN A 857 29.09 24.28 -0.19
C ASN A 857 28.66 23.32 -1.31
N LYS A 858 27.80 23.79 -2.24
CA LYS A 858 27.45 23.04 -3.45
C LYS A 858 28.30 23.48 -4.65
N ALA A 859 28.98 22.54 -5.32
CA ALA A 859 29.89 22.85 -6.41
C ALA A 859 29.19 23.17 -7.75
N ILE A 860 28.23 22.34 -8.18
CA ILE A 860 27.60 22.39 -9.53
C ILE A 860 28.67 22.48 -10.63
N ASP A 861 29.60 21.53 -10.63
CA ASP A 861 30.86 21.58 -11.39
C ASP A 861 31.09 20.33 -12.25
N GLY A 862 30.18 19.35 -12.20
CA GLY A 862 30.34 18.05 -12.83
C GLY A 862 31.58 17.28 -12.35
N GLY A 863 32.05 17.55 -11.12
CA GLY A 863 33.26 16.92 -10.56
C GLY A 863 34.58 17.59 -10.95
N ASN A 864 34.58 18.68 -11.70
CA ASN A 864 35.81 19.33 -12.16
C ASN A 864 36.61 20.03 -11.05
N LEU A 865 35.99 20.41 -9.92
CA LEU A 865 36.70 21.03 -8.79
C LEU A 865 37.01 20.02 -7.68
N ILE A 866 36.59 18.76 -7.80
CA ILE A 866 36.65 17.77 -6.73
C ILE A 866 37.67 16.67 -7.10
N PHE A 867 38.48 16.26 -6.14
CA PHE A 867 39.61 15.36 -6.33
C PHE A 867 39.71 14.34 -5.20
N SER A 868 40.07 13.11 -5.56
CA SER A 868 40.68 12.13 -4.64
C SER A 868 42.12 12.51 -4.31
N ASP A 869 42.74 11.82 -3.35
CA ASP A 869 44.16 12.01 -3.03
C ASP A 869 45.06 11.79 -4.25
N GLN A 870 44.86 10.67 -4.97
CA GLN A 870 45.65 10.33 -6.16
C GLN A 870 45.51 11.38 -7.26
N GLU A 871 44.30 11.84 -7.52
CA GLU A 871 44.05 12.88 -8.52
C GLU A 871 44.68 14.22 -8.12
N LYS A 872 44.61 14.60 -6.84
CA LYS A 872 45.28 15.80 -6.33
C LYS A 872 46.80 15.70 -6.53
N TYR A 873 47.42 14.60 -6.11
CA TYR A 873 48.88 14.45 -6.22
C TYR A 873 49.34 14.53 -7.66
N LYS A 874 48.66 13.81 -8.57
CA LYS A 874 48.95 13.86 -10.01
C LYS A 874 48.75 15.28 -10.57
N PHE A 875 47.67 15.95 -10.18
CA PHE A 875 47.38 17.30 -10.67
C PHE A 875 48.40 18.34 -10.19
N ILE A 876 48.90 18.23 -8.95
CA ILE A 876 49.95 19.11 -8.42
C ILE A 876 51.30 18.83 -9.12
N GLN A 877 51.60 17.59 -9.48
CA GLN A 877 52.82 17.27 -10.25
C GLN A 877 52.78 17.90 -11.65
N GLU A 878 51.63 17.82 -12.33
CA GLU A 878 51.46 18.40 -13.66
C GLU A 878 51.35 19.93 -13.63
N GLU A 879 50.80 20.51 -12.55
CA GLU A 879 50.61 21.96 -12.40
C GLU A 879 50.92 22.43 -10.96
N PRO A 880 52.21 22.63 -10.60
CA PRO A 880 52.63 22.89 -9.21
C PRO A 880 52.06 24.17 -8.59
N LEU A 881 51.79 25.21 -9.39
CA LEU A 881 51.21 26.47 -8.92
C LEU A 881 49.80 26.29 -8.34
N SER A 882 49.11 25.20 -8.67
CA SER A 882 47.78 24.87 -8.16
C SER A 882 47.77 24.45 -6.69
N ALA A 883 48.92 24.03 -6.13
CA ALA A 883 49.03 23.43 -4.80
C ALA A 883 48.41 24.29 -3.68
N LYS A 884 48.59 25.62 -3.75
CA LYS A 884 48.07 26.56 -2.74
C LYS A 884 46.54 26.73 -2.73
N TYR A 885 45.85 26.24 -3.77
CA TYR A 885 44.39 26.33 -3.88
C TYR A 885 43.66 25.05 -3.46
N PHE A 886 44.40 23.97 -3.17
CA PHE A 886 43.78 22.76 -2.67
C PHE A 886 43.40 22.91 -1.21
N LYS A 887 42.12 22.65 -0.91
CA LYS A 887 41.59 22.53 0.45
C LYS A 887 40.91 21.19 0.63
N GLN A 888 40.88 20.67 1.85
CA GLN A 888 40.16 19.45 2.14
C GLN A 888 38.66 19.72 1.97
N PHE A 889 37.94 18.81 1.32
CA PHE A 889 36.52 18.94 1.02
C PHE A 889 35.74 17.80 1.68
N ILE A 890 34.97 18.12 2.72
CA ILE A 890 34.41 17.10 3.60
C ILE A 890 32.88 17.12 3.53
N GLY A 891 32.27 15.99 3.14
CA GLY A 891 30.85 15.70 3.35
C GLY A 891 30.61 14.79 4.55
N SER A 892 29.35 14.36 4.71
CA SER A 892 28.98 13.47 5.83
C SER A 892 29.81 12.19 5.84
N GLU A 893 30.03 11.60 4.66
CA GLU A 893 30.76 10.35 4.52
C GLU A 893 32.25 10.53 4.81
N GLU A 894 32.87 11.57 4.24
CA GLU A 894 34.27 11.87 4.48
C GLU A 894 34.54 12.18 5.96
N PHE A 895 33.65 12.95 6.61
CA PHE A 895 33.78 13.30 8.02
C PHE A 895 33.69 12.07 8.93
N ILE A 896 32.64 11.26 8.73
CA ILE A 896 32.35 10.13 9.62
C ILE A 896 33.36 9.00 9.44
N ASN A 897 33.73 8.68 8.19
CA ASN A 897 34.59 7.53 7.90
C ASN A 897 36.08 7.91 7.80
N GLY A 898 36.43 9.17 8.04
CA GLY A 898 37.83 9.65 7.93
C GLY A 898 38.39 9.54 6.51
N LYS A 899 37.54 9.65 5.47
CA LYS A 899 38.00 9.62 4.07
C LYS A 899 38.53 10.99 3.67
N SER A 900 39.56 10.98 2.82
CA SER A 900 40.15 12.18 2.27
C SER A 900 39.55 12.52 0.90
N ARG A 901 39.17 13.79 0.74
CA ARG A 901 38.72 14.35 -0.51
C ARG A 901 39.11 15.82 -0.55
N TRP A 902 39.39 16.32 -1.73
CA TRP A 902 39.97 17.65 -1.92
C TRP A 902 39.16 18.45 -2.93
N CYS A 903 39.25 19.78 -2.82
CA CYS A 903 38.72 20.68 -3.83
C CYS A 903 39.73 21.75 -4.23
N LEU A 904 39.61 22.21 -5.48
CA LEU A 904 40.23 23.46 -5.92
C LEU A 904 39.37 24.64 -5.46
N TRP A 905 39.81 25.32 -4.40
CA TRP A 905 39.11 26.46 -3.81
C TRP A 905 39.64 27.77 -4.39
N LEU A 906 39.06 28.20 -5.52
CA LEU A 906 39.52 29.35 -6.29
C LEU A 906 38.81 30.67 -5.92
N VAL A 907 38.14 30.74 -4.77
CA VAL A 907 37.44 31.98 -4.35
C VAL A 907 38.44 33.12 -4.20
N ASN A 908 38.13 34.28 -4.80
CA ASN A 908 38.98 35.48 -4.83
C ASN A 908 40.36 35.31 -5.51
N THR A 909 40.51 34.33 -6.41
CA THR A 909 41.74 34.20 -7.21
C THR A 909 41.93 35.35 -8.18
N GLN A 910 43.17 35.80 -8.34
CA GLN A 910 43.50 36.85 -9.29
C GLN A 910 43.60 36.29 -10.72
N PRO A 911 43.02 36.96 -11.73
CA PRO A 911 43.07 36.47 -13.12
C PRO A 911 44.48 36.24 -13.65
N GLN A 912 45.46 37.01 -13.18
CA GLN A 912 46.87 36.85 -13.57
C GLN A 912 47.49 35.54 -13.07
N GLU A 913 47.03 35.03 -11.92
CA GLU A 913 47.49 33.74 -11.39
C GLU A 913 46.85 32.58 -12.16
N LEU A 914 45.56 32.67 -12.45
CA LEU A 914 44.83 31.64 -13.22
C LEU A 914 45.40 31.47 -14.63
N LYS A 915 45.81 32.56 -15.30
CA LYS A 915 46.47 32.49 -16.62
C LYS A 915 47.76 31.68 -16.63
N LYS A 916 48.43 31.52 -15.48
CA LYS A 916 49.64 30.70 -15.34
C LYS A 916 49.34 29.22 -15.09
N MET A 917 48.07 28.85 -14.99
CA MET A 917 47.61 27.49 -14.68
C MET A 917 46.67 26.95 -15.80
N PRO A 918 47.21 26.52 -16.95
CA PRO A 918 46.41 25.98 -18.05
C PRO A 918 45.51 24.79 -17.70
N LEU A 919 45.89 23.87 -16.80
CA LEU A 919 45.04 22.71 -16.45
C LEU A 919 43.86 23.14 -15.56
N VAL A 920 44.07 24.07 -14.63
CA VAL A 920 43.00 24.73 -13.87
C VAL A 920 42.06 25.47 -14.83
N MET A 921 42.58 26.22 -15.79
CA MET A 921 41.76 26.93 -16.79
C MET A 921 40.91 25.98 -17.64
N LYS A 922 41.45 24.82 -18.02
CA LYS A 922 40.68 23.79 -18.73
C LYS A 922 39.50 23.27 -17.89
N ARG A 923 39.71 23.02 -16.59
CA ARG A 923 38.64 22.62 -15.66
C ARG A 923 37.59 23.72 -15.49
N ILE A 924 38.00 24.99 -15.39
CA ILE A 924 37.10 26.15 -15.34
C ILE A 924 36.21 26.21 -16.59
N GLU A 925 36.78 26.02 -17.79
CA GLU A 925 35.99 26.03 -19.02
C GLU A 925 35.00 24.87 -19.07
N ASN A 926 35.39 23.67 -18.66
CA ASN A 926 34.47 22.54 -18.55
C ASN A 926 33.28 22.85 -17.63
N ILE A 927 33.52 23.48 -16.48
CA ILE A 927 32.46 23.89 -15.54
C ILE A 927 31.50 24.87 -16.20
N ARG A 928 32.04 25.87 -16.91
CA ARG A 928 31.23 26.84 -17.65
C ARG A 928 30.32 26.14 -18.65
N GLN A 929 30.86 25.23 -19.46
CA GLN A 929 30.07 24.48 -20.46
C GLN A 929 28.98 23.61 -19.82
N ILE A 930 29.31 22.88 -18.76
CA ILE A 930 28.35 22.04 -18.01
C ILE A 930 27.21 22.89 -17.43
N ARG A 931 27.54 24.07 -16.89
CA ARG A 931 26.56 25.00 -16.31
C ARG A 931 25.68 25.63 -17.38
N LEU A 932 26.23 26.02 -18.54
CA LEU A 932 25.47 26.56 -19.67
C LEU A 932 24.46 25.54 -20.24
N ALA A 933 24.86 24.26 -20.30
CA ALA A 933 24.01 23.18 -20.80
C ALA A 933 22.92 22.73 -19.80
N SER A 934 22.93 23.24 -18.56
CA SER A 934 21.99 22.80 -17.52
C SER A 934 20.56 23.31 -17.78
N PRO A 935 19.52 22.47 -17.56
CA PRO A 935 18.13 22.92 -17.59
C PRO A 935 17.78 23.85 -16.42
N ASP A 936 18.58 23.89 -15.35
CA ASP A 936 18.37 24.76 -14.20
C ASP A 936 18.85 26.21 -14.47
N LYS A 937 17.95 27.18 -14.28
CA LYS A 937 18.23 28.61 -14.53
C LYS A 937 19.37 29.14 -13.65
N GLN A 938 19.47 28.67 -12.41
CA GLN A 938 20.51 29.12 -11.48
C GLN A 938 21.88 28.54 -11.87
N ALA A 939 21.94 27.28 -12.31
CA ALA A 939 23.15 26.68 -12.87
C ALA A 939 23.65 27.46 -14.09
N ARG A 940 22.76 27.82 -15.03
CA ARG A 940 23.14 28.66 -16.19
C ARG A 940 23.70 30.02 -15.79
N PHE A 941 23.08 30.69 -14.81
CA PHE A 941 23.62 31.95 -14.26
C PHE A 941 25.02 31.77 -13.64
N LEU A 942 25.28 30.65 -12.96
CA LEU A 942 26.58 30.34 -12.39
C LEU A 942 27.66 30.05 -13.45
N ALA A 943 27.30 29.89 -14.73
CA ALA A 943 28.29 29.72 -15.80
C ALA A 943 29.17 30.96 -16.01
N ASP A 944 28.67 32.14 -15.63
CA ASP A 944 29.45 33.40 -15.65
C ASP A 944 30.46 33.47 -14.49
N TYR A 945 30.33 32.57 -13.50
CA TYR A 945 31.20 32.49 -12.33
C TYR A 945 31.84 31.08 -12.18
N PRO A 946 32.53 30.57 -13.22
CA PRO A 946 32.95 29.16 -13.30
C PRO A 946 34.10 28.80 -12.34
N THR A 947 34.77 29.80 -11.76
CA THR A 947 35.83 29.62 -10.75
C THR A 947 35.29 29.33 -9.36
N THR A 948 34.00 29.57 -9.10
CA THR A 948 33.43 29.46 -7.75
C THR A 948 32.38 28.39 -7.63
N PHE A 949 32.28 27.81 -6.44
CA PHE A 949 31.12 27.03 -6.00
C PHE A 949 29.89 27.95 -5.95
N ARG A 950 28.69 27.35 -5.97
CA ARG A 950 27.44 28.11 -5.77
C ARG A 950 27.47 28.87 -4.44
N ASP A 951 27.84 28.15 -3.39
CA ASP A 951 28.00 28.68 -2.04
C ASP A 951 29.50 28.79 -1.72
N LYS A 952 29.90 29.82 -0.97
CA LYS A 952 31.32 30.22 -0.80
C LYS A 952 31.72 30.29 0.68
N HIS A 953 31.16 29.41 1.50
CA HIS A 953 31.40 29.35 2.93
C HIS A 953 32.71 28.63 3.26
N ASN A 954 33.58 29.29 4.02
CA ASN A 954 34.82 28.70 4.53
C ASN A 954 35.13 29.33 5.90
N PRO A 955 34.53 28.81 6.99
CA PRO A 955 34.63 29.43 8.31
C PRO A 955 36.03 29.27 8.91
N ASP A 956 36.47 30.25 9.72
CA ASP A 956 37.76 30.16 10.43
C ASP A 956 37.77 29.05 11.48
N SER A 957 36.65 28.90 12.21
CA SER A 957 36.39 27.80 13.13
C SER A 957 34.88 27.58 13.19
N ALA A 958 34.45 26.32 13.16
CA ALA A 958 33.03 25.97 13.21
C ALA A 958 32.80 24.57 13.76
N ILE A 959 31.61 24.35 14.33
CA ILE A 959 31.08 23.01 14.56
C ILE A 959 30.55 22.47 13.22
N ILE A 960 30.99 21.28 12.81
CA ILE A 960 30.48 20.56 11.64
C ILE A 960 29.42 19.53 12.05
N VAL A 961 28.34 19.48 11.28
CA VAL A 961 27.18 18.61 11.47
C VAL A 961 26.94 17.79 10.20
N PRO A 962 27.25 16.49 10.21
CA PRO A 962 26.87 15.58 9.12
C PRO A 962 25.36 15.54 8.94
N LEU A 963 24.89 15.63 7.69
CA LEU A 963 23.47 15.57 7.36
C LEU A 963 22.96 14.14 7.20
N VAL A 964 23.82 13.16 6.91
CA VAL A 964 23.43 11.76 6.75
C VAL A 964 24.28 10.87 7.66
N SER A 965 23.64 10.11 8.55
CA SER A 965 24.31 9.15 9.44
C SER A 965 23.42 7.93 9.69
N SER A 966 24.05 6.78 9.95
CA SER A 966 23.34 5.59 10.42
C SER A 966 22.58 5.89 11.71
N GLU A 967 21.38 5.33 11.78
CA GLU A 967 20.45 5.30 12.89
C GLU A 967 20.86 4.37 14.03
N ASN A 968 21.77 3.41 13.75
CA ASN A 968 22.29 2.50 14.76
C ASN A 968 23.18 3.22 15.78
N ARG A 969 23.74 4.38 15.42
CA ARG A 969 24.61 5.15 16.33
C ARG A 969 23.77 5.81 17.42
N LYS A 970 24.16 5.60 18.68
CA LYS A 970 23.54 6.29 19.82
C LYS A 970 23.69 7.81 19.72
N TYR A 971 24.85 8.28 19.22
CA TYR A 971 25.15 9.68 18.97
C TYR A 971 25.66 9.86 17.54
N VAL A 972 25.13 10.86 16.81
CA VAL A 972 25.70 11.25 15.52
C VAL A 972 27.00 12.01 15.81
N PRO A 973 28.13 11.61 15.21
CA PRO A 973 29.40 12.26 15.47
C PRO A 973 29.41 13.66 14.82
N PHE A 974 29.39 14.69 15.65
CA PHE A 974 29.70 16.07 15.25
C PHE A 974 31.17 16.37 15.60
N GLY A 975 31.74 17.45 15.10
CA GLY A 975 33.09 17.86 15.49
C GLY A 975 33.39 19.31 15.15
N PHE A 976 34.68 19.66 15.15
CA PHE A 976 35.15 20.99 14.80
C PHE A 976 35.92 20.95 13.48
N ILE A 977 35.82 22.03 12.71
CA ILE A 977 36.59 22.29 11.50
C ILE A 977 37.17 23.69 11.55
N ASP A 978 38.22 23.93 10.75
CA ASP A 978 38.83 25.24 10.56
C ASP A 978 38.90 25.62 9.07
N LYS A 979 39.52 26.76 8.77
CA LYS A 979 39.67 27.30 7.39
C LYS A 979 40.39 26.39 6.39
N THR A 980 41.05 25.31 6.84
CA THR A 980 41.71 24.33 5.96
C THR A 980 40.70 23.36 5.34
N ILE A 981 39.51 23.25 5.94
CA ILE A 981 38.43 22.34 5.54
C ILE A 981 37.26 23.15 4.97
N VAL A 982 36.83 22.75 3.77
CA VAL A 982 35.63 23.27 3.11
C VAL A 982 34.50 22.24 3.30
N PRO A 983 33.43 22.55 4.05
CA PRO A 983 32.31 21.62 4.20
C PRO A 983 31.51 21.54 2.90
N SER A 984 31.16 20.34 2.45
CA SER A 984 30.27 20.13 1.30
C SER A 984 28.81 20.38 1.68
N ASN A 985 27.92 20.47 0.68
CA ASN A 985 26.47 20.59 0.89
C ASN A 985 25.82 19.37 1.57
N LEU A 986 26.57 18.30 1.83
CA LEU A 986 26.15 17.15 2.64
C LEU A 986 26.52 17.32 4.13
N CYS A 987 27.08 18.47 4.51
CA CYS A 987 27.24 18.89 5.89
C CYS A 987 26.57 20.26 6.10
N SER A 988 26.20 20.53 7.34
CA SER A 988 25.96 21.89 7.81
C SER A 988 27.05 22.27 8.82
N PHE A 989 27.17 23.55 9.09
CA PHE A 989 28.11 24.05 10.07
C PHE A 989 27.52 25.22 10.87
N ILE A 990 28.04 25.43 12.06
CA ILE A 990 27.70 26.55 12.93
C ILE A 990 28.98 27.33 13.16
N ALA A 991 29.01 28.61 12.79
CA ALA A 991 30.16 29.49 13.01
C ALA A 991 30.27 29.92 14.48
N ASP A 992 30.40 28.93 15.35
CA ASP A 992 30.61 29.00 16.78
C ASP A 992 31.60 27.88 17.15
N SER A 993 32.54 28.18 18.03
CA SER A 993 33.54 27.24 18.55
C SER A 993 33.32 26.90 20.03
N SER A 994 32.14 27.23 20.57
CA SER A 994 31.75 26.93 21.94
C SER A 994 31.66 25.42 22.19
N PHE A 995 32.45 24.94 23.17
CA PHE A 995 32.33 23.58 23.70
C PHE A 995 30.97 23.32 24.36
N TYR A 996 30.29 24.36 24.85
CA TYR A 996 28.97 24.25 25.45
C TYR A 996 27.94 23.85 24.39
N LEU A 997 27.90 24.59 23.27
CA LEU A 997 26.97 24.28 22.18
C LEU A 997 27.26 22.90 21.58
N PHE A 998 28.54 22.57 21.37
CA PHE A 998 28.94 21.24 20.94
C PHE A 998 28.45 20.16 21.91
N GLY A 999 28.67 20.33 23.21
CA GLY A 999 28.25 19.38 24.25
C GLY A 999 26.74 19.17 24.28
N VAL A 1000 25.94 20.24 24.16
CA VAL A 1000 24.48 20.12 24.07
C VAL A 1000 24.07 19.34 22.81
N LEU A 1001 24.66 19.65 21.66
CA LEU A 1001 24.32 19.02 20.38
C LEU A 1001 24.75 17.55 20.28
N THR A 1002 25.79 17.14 21.01
CA THR A 1002 26.22 15.73 21.06
C THR A 1002 25.66 14.96 22.25
N SER A 1003 24.69 15.51 22.97
CA SER A 1003 24.05 14.85 24.12
C SER A 1003 22.92 13.91 23.71
N GLU A 1004 22.57 12.98 24.61
CA GLU A 1004 21.43 12.09 24.49
C GLU A 1004 20.11 12.87 24.41
N MET A 1005 20.04 14.05 25.02
CA MET A 1005 18.87 14.94 24.92
C MET A 1005 18.66 15.44 23.49
N HIS A 1006 19.72 15.94 22.84
CA HIS A 1006 19.60 16.38 21.44
C HIS A 1006 19.37 15.19 20.52
N MET A 1007 20.04 14.06 20.76
CA MET A 1007 19.86 12.85 19.97
C MET A 1007 18.45 12.24 20.11
N THR A 1008 17.80 12.41 21.26
CA THR A 1008 16.39 12.06 21.46
C THR A 1008 15.50 12.91 20.53
N TRP A 1009 15.72 14.22 20.48
CA TRP A 1009 15.02 15.10 19.53
C TRP A 1009 15.25 14.68 18.07
N VAL A 1010 16.50 14.36 17.71
CA VAL A 1010 16.85 13.85 16.38
C VAL A 1010 16.06 12.58 16.07
N ARG A 1011 16.00 11.60 16.97
CA ARG A 1011 15.33 10.31 16.70
C ARG A 1011 13.86 10.44 16.33
N TYR A 1012 13.15 11.39 16.96
CA TYR A 1012 11.71 11.60 16.76
C TYR A 1012 11.37 12.62 15.68
N VAL A 1013 12.14 13.71 15.56
CA VAL A 1013 11.77 14.85 14.70
C VAL A 1013 12.52 14.83 13.36
N CYS A 1014 13.72 14.25 13.32
CA CYS A 1014 14.55 14.23 12.13
C CYS A 1014 13.91 13.41 11.01
N GLY A 1015 14.01 13.90 9.77
CA GLY A 1015 13.65 13.10 8.61
C GLY A 1015 14.62 11.92 8.43
N ARG A 1016 14.24 10.97 7.59
CA ARG A 1016 15.06 9.79 7.28
C ARG A 1016 15.35 9.68 5.79
N LEU A 1017 16.44 9.00 5.46
CA LEU A 1017 16.72 8.47 4.12
C LEU A 1017 16.82 6.96 4.28
N GLU A 1018 15.81 6.24 3.77
CA GLU A 1018 15.50 4.88 4.24
C GLU A 1018 15.29 4.95 5.76
N SER A 1019 16.23 4.39 6.53
CA SER A 1019 16.21 4.37 8.00
C SER A 1019 17.24 5.32 8.61
N ARG A 1020 18.21 5.80 7.82
CA ARG A 1020 19.31 6.67 8.25
C ARG A 1020 18.80 8.06 8.61
N PHE A 1021 19.41 8.69 9.62
CA PHE A 1021 19.10 10.07 9.95
C PHE A 1021 19.44 11.00 8.80
N ARG A 1022 18.50 11.89 8.47
CA ARG A 1022 18.69 12.98 7.52
C ARG A 1022 18.51 14.33 8.23
N TYR A 1023 19.57 14.77 8.90
CA TYR A 1023 19.56 15.98 9.72
C TYR A 1023 19.21 17.21 8.88
N SER A 1024 18.41 18.11 9.44
CA SER A 1024 18.01 19.36 8.79
C SER A 1024 18.04 20.49 9.80
N ASN A 1025 18.67 21.60 9.45
CA ASN A 1025 18.62 22.79 10.28
C ASN A 1025 17.18 23.30 10.46
N THR A 1026 16.37 23.28 9.39
CA THR A 1026 15.04 23.88 9.40
C THR A 1026 13.96 23.11 10.16
N ILE A 1027 14.19 21.82 10.39
CA ILE A 1027 13.26 20.95 11.13
C ILE A 1027 13.84 20.56 12.49
N VAL A 1028 15.12 20.20 12.56
CA VAL A 1028 15.74 19.71 13.79
C VAL A 1028 16.32 20.85 14.61
N TYR A 1029 17.42 21.45 14.17
CA TYR A 1029 18.17 22.45 14.95
C TYR A 1029 17.34 23.69 15.28
N ASN A 1030 16.65 24.25 14.28
CA ASN A 1030 15.90 25.50 14.45
C ASN A 1030 14.66 25.35 15.33
N ASN A 1031 14.16 24.12 15.52
CA ASN A 1031 13.03 23.83 16.41
C ASN A 1031 13.49 23.21 17.73
N TYR A 1032 14.78 22.87 17.90
CA TYR A 1032 15.24 22.22 19.11
C TYR A 1032 15.06 23.14 20.32
N PRO A 1033 14.34 22.70 21.37
CA PRO A 1033 14.20 23.45 22.61
C PRO A 1033 15.52 23.39 23.40
N PHE A 1034 16.41 24.34 23.17
CA PHE A 1034 17.66 24.45 23.95
C PHE A 1034 17.37 24.76 25.42
N PRO A 1035 18.23 24.33 26.37
CA PRO A 1035 18.00 24.61 27.78
C PRO A 1035 18.11 26.12 28.05
N GLU A 1036 17.11 26.68 28.73
CA GLU A 1036 17.07 28.09 29.13
C GLU A 1036 17.53 28.28 30.58
N ASN A 1037 17.94 29.50 30.95
CA ASN A 1037 18.34 29.86 32.32
C ASN A 1037 19.51 29.02 32.90
N VAL A 1038 20.43 28.59 32.05
CA VAL A 1038 21.58 27.78 32.44
C VAL A 1038 22.63 28.64 33.17
N SER A 1039 22.95 28.26 34.41
CA SER A 1039 23.99 28.94 35.21
C SER A 1039 25.39 28.73 34.62
N ASP A 1040 26.31 29.65 34.88
CA ASP A 1040 27.69 29.53 34.40
C ASP A 1040 28.38 28.26 34.91
N LYS A 1041 28.04 27.82 36.13
CA LYS A 1041 28.51 26.54 36.70
C LYS A 1041 28.00 25.33 35.92
N GLN A 1042 26.76 25.35 35.43
CA GLN A 1042 26.22 24.29 34.58
C GLN A 1042 26.86 24.32 33.19
N LYS A 1043 27.02 25.51 32.60
CA LYS A 1043 27.71 25.68 31.30
C LYS A 1043 29.13 25.12 31.37
N GLN A 1044 29.91 25.50 32.38
CA GLN A 1044 31.27 25.02 32.58
C GLN A 1044 31.32 23.49 32.69
N LYS A 1045 30.41 22.87 33.43
CA LYS A 1045 30.34 21.40 33.54
C LYS A 1045 30.10 20.72 32.19
N VAL A 1046 29.22 21.28 31.36
CA VAL A 1046 28.96 20.76 30.02
C VAL A 1046 30.19 20.94 29.14
N GLU A 1047 30.88 22.09 29.20
CA GLU A 1047 32.12 22.33 28.46
C GLU A 1047 33.24 21.35 28.87
N ASP A 1048 33.43 21.14 30.17
CA ASP A 1048 34.44 20.23 30.69
C ASP A 1048 34.17 18.80 30.22
N ALA A 1049 32.91 18.34 30.30
CA ALA A 1049 32.52 17.02 29.82
C ALA A 1049 32.66 16.89 28.29
N ALA A 1050 32.32 17.93 27.53
CA ALA A 1050 32.48 17.97 26.09
C ALA A 1050 33.96 17.89 25.66
N ARG A 1051 34.85 18.58 26.38
CA ARG A 1051 36.31 18.47 26.19
C ARG A 1051 36.80 17.05 26.45
N VAL A 1052 36.32 16.41 27.52
CA VAL A 1052 36.66 15.00 27.81
C VAL A 1052 36.23 14.08 26.66
N VAL A 1053 35.03 14.27 26.09
CA VAL A 1053 34.59 13.50 24.90
C VAL A 1053 35.58 13.66 23.74
N LEU A 1054 36.03 14.88 23.45
CA LEU A 1054 36.99 15.15 22.37
C LEU A 1054 38.37 14.55 22.68
N THR A 1055 38.89 14.76 23.88
CA THR A 1055 40.19 14.19 24.32
C THR A 1055 40.18 12.67 24.26
N VAL A 1056 39.06 12.01 24.60
CA VAL A 1056 38.94 10.56 24.47
C VAL A 1056 38.94 10.15 23.00
N ARG A 1057 38.22 10.85 22.11
CA ARG A 1057 38.28 10.56 20.65
C ARG A 1057 39.71 10.63 20.13
N GLU A 1058 40.45 11.67 20.50
CA GLU A 1058 41.84 11.89 20.07
C GLU A 1058 42.80 10.75 20.44
N LYS A 1059 42.53 9.98 21.50
CA LYS A 1059 43.33 8.80 21.86
C LYS A 1059 43.24 7.68 20.83
N TYR A 1060 42.11 7.59 20.10
CA TYR A 1060 41.81 6.47 19.20
C TYR A 1060 41.81 6.89 17.72
N THR A 1061 41.66 8.17 17.43
CA THR A 1061 41.74 8.73 16.07
C THR A 1061 43.15 9.19 15.75
N SER A 1062 43.57 9.15 14.48
CA SER A 1062 44.78 9.89 14.07
C SER A 1062 44.58 11.40 14.31
N PRO A 1063 45.63 12.16 14.65
CA PRO A 1063 45.56 13.61 14.62
C PRO A 1063 45.12 14.05 13.22
N SER A 1064 43.98 14.72 13.13
CA SER A 1064 43.59 15.42 11.90
C SER A 1064 44.61 16.54 11.63
N PRO A 1065 44.82 16.99 10.38
CA PRO A 1065 45.86 17.98 10.01
C PRO A 1065 45.68 19.40 10.60
N SER A 1066 44.95 19.56 11.70
CA SER A 1066 44.60 20.84 12.30
C SER A 1066 44.52 20.74 13.82
N LEU A 1067 45.57 20.25 14.48
CA LEU A 1067 45.72 20.35 15.94
C LEU A 1067 47.19 20.57 16.29
N LYS A 1068 47.68 21.79 16.06
CA LYS A 1068 48.64 22.54 16.89
C LYS A 1068 48.94 23.88 16.22
N GLY A 1069 48.46 24.96 16.84
CA GLY A 1069 48.91 26.30 16.51
C GLY A 1069 50.34 26.49 17.03
N GLY A 1070 51.21 26.97 16.14
CA GLY A 1070 52.39 27.80 16.41
C GLY A 1070 53.39 27.28 17.44
N GLU A 1071 54.46 26.67 16.95
CA GLU A 1071 55.81 26.93 17.46
C GLU A 1071 56.82 26.72 16.32
N GLN A 1072 57.66 27.73 16.09
CA GLN A 1072 58.71 27.74 15.08
C GLN A 1072 59.84 26.80 15.52
N GLU A 1073 60.01 25.66 14.86
CA GLU A 1073 61.27 24.91 14.98
C GLU A 1073 62.28 25.45 13.97
N LYS A 1074 63.37 25.96 14.54
CA LYS A 1074 64.58 26.41 13.85
C LYS A 1074 65.24 25.24 13.14
N ILE A 1075 65.65 25.49 11.91
CA ILE A 1075 66.54 24.63 11.14
C ILE A 1075 67.95 24.89 11.68
N GLU A 1076 68.60 23.87 12.23
CA GLU A 1076 70.05 23.78 12.34
C GLU A 1076 70.52 22.65 11.43
N GLU A 1077 71.32 23.02 10.44
CA GLU A 1077 72.10 22.12 9.58
C GLU A 1077 73.32 21.63 10.36
N GLU A 1078 73.64 20.33 10.28
CA GLU A 1078 75.03 19.85 10.23
C GLU A 1078 75.11 18.35 9.82
N GLY A 1079 75.84 18.10 8.71
CA GLY A 1079 76.94 17.12 8.65
C GLY A 1079 76.72 15.60 8.64
N GLN A 1080 76.68 15.03 7.43
CA GLN A 1080 77.34 13.80 6.92
C GLN A 1080 77.85 12.69 7.88
N GLU A 1081 77.49 11.42 7.61
CA GLU A 1081 78.38 10.41 6.96
C GLU A 1081 77.69 9.04 6.75
N GLU A 1082 78.04 8.39 5.64
CA GLU A 1082 77.56 7.09 5.17
C GLU A 1082 78.10 5.90 5.98
N LYS A 1083 77.32 4.81 6.08
CA LYS A 1083 77.83 3.43 6.00
C LYS A 1083 76.75 2.39 5.74
N GLU A 1084 77.04 1.53 4.77
CA GLU A 1084 76.22 0.44 4.23
C GLU A 1084 76.06 -0.78 5.17
N SER A 1085 75.00 -1.55 4.85
CA SER A 1085 74.85 -3.01 5.00
C SER A 1085 74.48 -3.57 6.39
N ASN A 1086 73.21 -3.96 6.54
CA ASN A 1086 72.76 -5.36 6.73
C ASN A 1086 71.30 -5.41 7.20
N SER A 1087 70.40 -5.93 6.36
CA SER A 1087 69.14 -6.55 6.79
C SER A 1087 69.49 -7.89 7.48
N PRO A 1088 68.94 -8.25 8.65
CA PRO A 1088 67.54 -8.72 8.80
C PRO A 1088 66.95 -8.52 10.23
N PRO A 1089 65.79 -9.10 10.63
CA PRO A 1089 64.61 -9.51 9.87
C PRO A 1089 63.38 -8.63 10.23
N PHE A 1090 62.34 -8.73 9.40
CA PHE A 1090 60.97 -8.34 9.74
C PHE A 1090 60.59 -8.85 11.14
N LYS A 1091 60.42 -7.94 12.10
CA LYS A 1091 59.50 -8.16 13.21
C LYS A 1091 58.17 -7.54 12.81
N GLU A 1092 57.16 -8.38 12.65
CA GLU A 1092 55.75 -7.99 12.65
C GLU A 1092 55.45 -7.27 13.98
N GLY A 1093 55.73 -5.97 14.03
CA GLY A 1093 55.18 -5.06 15.01
C GLY A 1093 53.83 -4.63 14.50
N GLN A 1094 52.78 -5.02 15.22
CA GLN A 1094 51.40 -4.57 15.04
C GLN A 1094 51.36 -3.06 14.79
N GLY A 1095 51.16 -2.65 13.54
CA GLY A 1095 50.82 -1.27 13.24
C GLY A 1095 49.46 -0.98 13.85
N GLU A 1096 49.39 -0.02 14.77
CA GLU A 1096 48.13 0.41 15.39
C GLU A 1096 47.07 0.68 14.32
N VAL A 1097 46.04 -0.17 14.29
CA VAL A 1097 44.87 0.03 13.43
C VAL A 1097 44.10 1.21 14.01
N LYS A 1098 44.18 2.34 13.30
CA LYS A 1098 43.57 3.63 13.65
C LYS A 1098 42.08 3.63 13.36
N SER A 1099 41.24 4.13 14.27
CA SER A 1099 39.77 4.10 14.15
C SER A 1099 39.21 5.41 13.57
N SER A 1100 38.21 5.29 12.70
CA SER A 1100 37.40 6.43 12.21
C SER A 1100 36.30 6.81 13.21
N LEU A 1101 35.60 7.94 13.00
CA LEU A 1101 34.42 8.27 13.82
C LEU A 1101 33.27 7.28 13.61
N ALA A 1102 33.22 6.58 12.46
CA ALA A 1102 32.28 5.49 12.24
C ALA A 1102 32.53 4.35 13.24
N ASP A 1103 33.79 3.91 13.36
CA ASP A 1103 34.19 2.80 14.23
C ASP A 1103 34.05 3.17 15.72
N LEU A 1104 34.36 4.43 16.08
CA LEU A 1104 34.25 4.90 17.46
C LEU A 1104 32.81 5.08 17.94
N TYR A 1105 31.85 5.29 17.03
CA TYR A 1105 30.44 5.52 17.36
C TYR A 1105 29.52 4.37 16.96
N ASP A 1106 30.08 3.27 16.45
CA ASP A 1106 29.34 2.02 16.31
C ASP A 1106 29.08 1.43 17.71
N PRO A 1107 27.82 1.11 18.08
CA PRO A 1107 27.50 0.56 19.40
C PRO A 1107 28.29 -0.67 19.80
N LEU A 1108 28.74 -1.49 18.83
CA LEU A 1108 29.45 -2.74 19.10
C LEU A 1108 30.95 -2.51 19.37
N THR A 1109 31.52 -1.40 18.88
CA THR A 1109 32.96 -1.10 19.00
C THR A 1109 33.26 0.19 19.75
N MET A 1110 32.24 0.93 20.22
CA MET A 1110 32.41 2.17 20.97
C MET A 1110 33.24 1.94 22.24
N PRO A 1111 34.40 2.61 22.41
CA PRO A 1111 35.27 2.39 23.55
C PRO A 1111 34.59 2.70 24.90
N PRO A 1112 34.78 1.88 25.95
CA PRO A 1112 34.12 2.07 27.24
C PRO A 1112 34.37 3.43 27.91
N ASP A 1113 35.54 4.04 27.71
CA ASP A 1113 35.85 5.37 28.22
C ASP A 1113 35.12 6.48 27.44
N LEU A 1114 34.90 6.29 26.13
CA LEU A 1114 34.07 7.19 25.32
C LEU A 1114 32.60 7.09 25.73
N VAL A 1115 32.09 5.88 26.02
CA VAL A 1115 30.75 5.68 26.59
C VAL A 1115 30.62 6.43 27.92
N LYS A 1116 31.59 6.30 28.82
CA LYS A 1116 31.60 7.00 30.12
C LYS A 1116 31.66 8.53 29.94
N ALA A 1117 32.44 9.02 28.98
CA ALA A 1117 32.53 10.45 28.67
C ALA A 1117 31.17 11.02 28.22
N HIS A 1118 30.47 10.31 27.33
CA HIS A 1118 29.11 10.69 26.93
C HIS A 1118 28.10 10.61 28.08
N GLN A 1119 28.14 9.57 28.91
CA GLN A 1119 27.27 9.47 30.09
C GLN A 1119 27.46 10.66 31.06
N ALA A 1120 28.71 11.11 31.24
CA ALA A 1120 29.01 12.30 32.04
C ALA A 1120 28.48 13.59 31.39
N LEU A 1121 28.63 13.72 30.06
CA LEU A 1121 28.08 14.83 29.28
C LEU A 1121 26.55 14.86 29.36
N ASP A 1122 25.89 13.72 29.16
CA ASP A 1122 24.44 13.58 29.23
C ASP A 1122 23.91 13.99 30.59
N LYS A 1123 24.57 13.55 31.67
CA LYS A 1123 24.21 13.97 33.04
C LYS A 1123 24.36 15.48 33.23
N ALA A 1124 25.40 16.10 32.67
CA ALA A 1124 25.61 17.54 32.76
C ALA A 1124 24.55 18.32 31.96
N VAL A 1125 24.19 17.84 30.77
CA VAL A 1125 23.17 18.46 29.92
C VAL A 1125 21.76 18.26 30.49
N ASP A 1126 21.42 17.07 30.97
CA ASP A 1126 20.13 16.78 31.62
C ASP A 1126 19.88 17.74 32.80
N LEU A 1127 20.92 18.02 33.59
CA LEU A 1127 20.88 19.00 34.70
C LEU A 1127 20.69 20.45 34.24
N CYS A 1128 20.92 20.78 32.98
CA CYS A 1128 20.61 22.10 32.42
C CYS A 1128 19.11 22.24 32.11
N TYR A 1129 18.40 21.13 31.91
CA TYR A 1129 16.95 21.12 31.68
C TYR A 1129 16.16 21.04 32.99
N ARG A 1130 16.55 20.13 33.89
CA ARG A 1130 15.88 19.97 35.18
C ARG A 1130 16.76 19.23 36.20
N PRO A 1131 16.54 19.40 37.51
CA PRO A 1131 17.34 18.72 38.53
C PRO A 1131 17.04 17.21 38.65
N GLN A 1132 15.83 16.76 38.30
CA GLN A 1132 15.46 15.34 38.36
C GLN A 1132 15.99 14.58 37.13
N PRO A 1133 16.58 13.38 37.31
CA PRO A 1133 17.06 12.59 36.19
C PRO A 1133 15.93 12.20 35.22
N PHE A 1134 16.26 12.00 33.96
CA PHE A 1134 15.35 11.38 32.99
C PHE A 1134 15.48 9.86 33.12
N VAL A 1135 14.33 9.17 33.25
CA VAL A 1135 14.29 7.72 33.48
C VAL A 1135 14.33 6.91 32.18
N SER A 1136 14.02 7.54 31.04
CA SER A 1136 14.01 6.91 29.72
C SER A 1136 14.11 7.96 28.62
N GLU A 1137 14.41 7.50 27.39
CA GLU A 1137 14.33 8.33 26.19
C GLU A 1137 12.92 8.90 25.96
N LEU A 1138 11.88 8.09 26.20
CA LEU A 1138 10.49 8.52 26.10
C LEU A 1138 10.22 9.73 27.00
N ASN A 1139 10.70 9.69 28.25
CA ASN A 1139 10.52 10.79 29.18
C ASN A 1139 11.27 12.06 28.74
N ARG A 1140 12.38 11.92 28.00
CA ARG A 1140 13.09 13.07 27.41
C ARG A 1140 12.28 13.70 26.29
N ILE A 1141 11.76 12.91 25.35
CA ILE A 1141 11.02 13.48 24.21
C ILE A 1141 9.71 14.14 24.65
N GLU A 1142 8.97 13.54 25.59
CA GLU A 1142 7.75 14.13 26.15
C GLU A 1142 8.04 15.51 26.78
N TYR A 1143 9.13 15.60 27.54
CA TYR A 1143 9.57 16.85 28.15
C TYR A 1143 10.00 17.87 27.08
N LEU A 1144 10.78 17.48 26.07
CA LEU A 1144 11.18 18.36 24.97
C LEU A 1144 9.97 18.86 24.18
N PHE A 1145 8.97 18.02 23.92
CA PHE A 1145 7.73 18.44 23.28
C PHE A 1145 6.97 19.47 24.11
N SER A 1146 6.91 19.29 25.44
CA SER A 1146 6.30 20.29 26.33
C SER A 1146 7.05 21.64 26.30
N LEU A 1147 8.39 21.61 26.24
CA LEU A 1147 9.20 22.82 26.10
C LEU A 1147 9.00 23.49 24.74
N TYR A 1148 8.97 22.71 23.66
CA TYR A 1148 8.69 23.22 22.33
C TYR A 1148 7.34 23.94 22.27
N GLU A 1149 6.31 23.35 22.86
CA GLU A 1149 4.98 23.93 22.93
C GLU A 1149 4.99 25.27 23.70
N ALA A 1150 5.66 25.31 24.86
CA ALA A 1150 5.82 26.54 25.64
C ALA A 1150 6.55 27.66 24.86
N LEU A 1151 7.59 27.31 24.08
CA LEU A 1151 8.35 28.25 23.27
C LEU A 1151 7.60 28.72 22.02
N SER A 1152 6.73 27.87 21.46
CA SER A 1152 5.98 28.17 20.24
C SER A 1152 4.66 28.90 20.50
N ALA A 1153 4.02 28.70 21.65
CA ALA A 1153 2.74 29.33 22.00
C ALA A 1153 2.73 30.88 21.92
N PRO A 1154 3.77 31.62 22.36
CA PRO A 1154 3.83 33.08 22.19
C PRO A 1154 3.91 33.53 20.73
N LEU A 1155 4.48 32.70 19.85
CA LEU A 1155 4.68 33.01 18.42
C LEU A 1155 3.40 32.82 17.59
N LEU A 1156 2.41 32.08 18.10
CA LEU A 1156 1.11 31.85 17.48
C LEU A 1156 0.07 32.93 17.80
N LYS A 1157 0.32 33.80 18.79
CA LYS A 1157 -0.52 34.97 19.04
C LYS A 1157 -0.22 36.04 18.00
N VAL A 1158 -1.11 36.18 17.01
CA VAL A 1158 -1.09 37.29 16.04
C VAL A 1158 -1.02 38.62 16.81
N GLU A 1159 0.07 39.38 16.61
CA GLU A 1159 0.16 40.75 17.09
C GLU A 1159 -1.04 41.55 16.53
N LYS A 1160 -1.95 41.95 17.43
CA LYS A 1160 -2.97 42.94 17.09
C LYS A 1160 -2.23 44.19 16.61
N LYS A 1161 -2.31 44.48 15.30
CA LYS A 1161 -1.81 45.73 14.71
C LYS A 1161 -2.24 46.90 15.59
N LYS A 1162 -1.27 47.57 16.22
CA LYS A 1162 -1.52 48.80 16.99
C LYS A 1162 -2.26 49.79 16.08
N ARG A 1163 -3.47 50.18 16.48
CA ARG A 1163 -4.20 51.29 15.87
C ARG A 1163 -3.31 52.53 15.93
N VAL A 1164 -2.88 53.01 14.77
CA VAL A 1164 -2.24 54.30 14.63
C VAL A 1164 -3.28 55.34 15.04
N LYS A 1165 -3.05 56.03 16.16
CA LYS A 1165 -3.80 57.24 16.51
C LYS A 1165 -3.51 58.28 15.44
N LYS A 1166 -4.52 58.63 14.65
CA LYS A 1166 -4.52 59.90 13.90
C LYS A 1166 -4.39 61.01 14.94
N LYS A 1167 -3.33 61.81 14.82
CA LYS A 1167 -3.30 63.15 15.40
C LYS A 1167 -4.18 64.03 14.51
N GLU A 1168 -5.14 64.71 15.15
CA GLU A 1168 -5.77 65.93 14.63
C GLU A 1168 -4.74 67.06 14.59
#